data_AF-A0A955Z5A4-F1
#
_entry.id   AF-A0A955Z5A4-F1
#
_cell.length_a   1.000
_cell.length_b   1.000
_cell.length_c   1.000
_cell.angle_alpha   90.00
_cell.angle_beta   90.00
_cell.angle_gamma   90.00
#
_symmetry.space_group_name_H-M   'P 1'
#
loop_
_entity.id
_entity.type
_entity.pdbx_description
1 polymer ?
#
loop_
_entity_poly.entity_id
_entity_poly.type
_entity_poly.pdbx_seq_one_letter_code
_entity_poly.pdbx_strand_id
1 'polypeptide(L)'
;MTSLRSRRAGPLAGAGALAAFALVHACNAPPSRAPEPPRAVDIADASSSSTSLAPRACVAWTAPKVDAPPTEAGESARRAKATRPSDTCETADDNLARAEREIRAASKSRPASKVSPWDHRRAPVHMPRVDARLVLTRAERAGLTKNGFVVSERFSFDTYAWAFHEIYQSELPLWFSADALLHAVYASNDNLIADLEVSLERTLGAVLSAMHCALPAAAAGYPPDVARDLDMYLTVARSLLSGAPTPSVLGTDVDAARAVAAASGARGITTEQMFGRPRLVDWSQYLPRGHYVRGKATDDGGPPPRDLSRYFRAVMWLSRLELNLVSRSSRSSAPGPTPDPRETPREALAALALADLVDRAGQNDAVSSLERAFSALGGRREDVSISDLRALRAQAKIARIDDGAFAALKAAIGTRFQRTARLHPMPQGSDVLPAITTFLGARVTADSSALRPLVDAETPARKMVGAADVAFVLGLDHARTYLARDLAAYPALGPNLQKARALVSAAPDPGDLYSAWLGALRRAAGPVDAAAPSFMKTPAYQDARLSTITAGYAQLRHAYVLLAGQPYDEGGCEIPDGFVEPVPDLYDAVAEYARRGEKLAQTVAPADARARGYFARLREVAEVLAIIARDELAGRALTDAQRRFLSMVVEMVPGGTGGPPTYTGWYFDIFRGREVEALTGASLVADYYTSGDAGLVAYVGASRPRLGVFVVDVGGAPRVMVGPVANAYELTSSVDRRLDDAAAERAADKQAPWSASHVVSRPPEPRVGVRVNLSQQRAPARGVEVVVQAIAAQKGVRVELLDHHRRVLGGATSAVGIGETSVWVKGPRDVERVEGVRVRVGEATAEGFRAGPSDTVEASLGGPMVSAGP
;
A
#
# COMPACT_ATOMS: atom_id res chain seq x y z
N MET A 1 23.66 53.73 -58.19
CA MET A 1 22.95 54.85 -58.85
C MET A 1 21.96 55.48 -57.87
N THR A 2 21.63 56.75 -58.05
CA THR A 2 20.34 57.39 -57.68
C THR A 2 19.17 56.41 -57.95
N SER A 3 18.14 56.21 -57.14
CA SER A 3 17.17 57.11 -56.44
C SER A 3 16.30 56.25 -55.49
N LEU A 4 15.39 56.68 -54.60
CA LEU A 4 14.96 57.91 -53.86
C LEU A 4 13.93 57.40 -52.78
N ARG A 5 13.30 58.15 -51.85
CA ARG A 5 13.27 59.60 -51.57
C ARG A 5 13.34 59.96 -50.07
N SER A 6 12.36 59.57 -49.26
CA SER A 6 12.14 60.06 -47.88
C SER A 6 11.03 59.25 -47.15
N ARG A 7 10.81 59.31 -45.83
CA ARG A 7 11.22 60.32 -44.82
C ARG A 7 11.83 59.70 -43.54
N ARG A 8 12.91 60.33 -43.07
CA ARG A 8 13.46 60.37 -41.69
C ARG A 8 13.04 61.73 -41.06
N ALA A 9 13.12 62.00 -39.76
CA ALA A 9 13.29 61.21 -38.53
C ALA A 9 12.84 62.08 -37.31
N GLY A 10 12.79 61.52 -36.10
CA GLY A 10 12.68 62.25 -34.83
C GLY A 10 13.93 62.06 -33.94
N PRO A 11 14.33 63.03 -33.08
CA PRO A 11 15.63 63.00 -32.39
C PRO A 11 15.59 62.71 -30.87
N LEU A 12 16.79 62.42 -30.32
CA LEU A 12 17.36 62.79 -28.99
C LEU A 12 16.39 63.43 -27.96
N ALA A 13 16.34 63.05 -26.68
CA ALA A 13 17.43 63.04 -25.70
C ALA A 13 16.95 62.58 -24.30
N GLY A 14 17.88 62.43 -23.34
CA GLY A 14 17.61 62.79 -21.93
C GLY A 14 17.27 61.66 -20.93
N ALA A 15 18.02 61.64 -19.82
CA ALA A 15 17.88 60.77 -18.66
C ALA A 15 16.56 60.92 -17.86
N GLY A 16 16.26 59.96 -16.97
CA GLY A 16 15.20 60.09 -15.96
C GLY A 16 14.89 58.77 -15.23
N ALA A 17 14.25 58.86 -14.06
CA ALA A 17 13.84 57.72 -13.25
C ALA A 17 12.43 57.96 -12.64
N LEU A 18 11.90 56.94 -11.93
CA LEU A 18 10.77 56.99 -10.99
C LEU A 18 9.34 57.23 -11.56
N ALA A 19 8.61 56.13 -11.68
CA ALA A 19 7.43 55.78 -10.86
C ALA A 19 6.15 56.68 -10.77
N ALA A 20 5.01 55.99 -11.00
CA ALA A 20 3.76 56.01 -10.22
C ALA A 20 2.65 57.06 -10.48
N PHE A 21 1.48 56.77 -9.85
CA PHE A 21 0.23 57.55 -9.73
C PHE A 21 -0.70 57.63 -10.98
N ALA A 22 -2.05 57.59 -10.88
CA ALA A 22 -2.95 57.53 -9.71
C ALA A 22 -4.31 56.79 -9.93
N LEU A 23 -5.01 56.62 -8.79
CA LEU A 23 -6.35 56.07 -8.44
C LEU A 23 -7.54 56.42 -9.37
N VAL A 24 -8.68 55.68 -9.31
CA VAL A 24 -9.89 55.88 -8.43
C VAL A 24 -10.90 54.75 -8.76
N HIS A 25 -11.76 54.13 -7.92
CA HIS A 25 -12.09 54.05 -6.45
C HIS A 25 -12.71 52.64 -6.18
N ALA A 26 -13.02 52.10 -4.97
CA ALA A 26 -13.69 52.53 -3.72
C ALA A 26 -15.25 52.61 -3.83
N CYS A 27 -16.12 52.04 -2.97
CA CYS A 27 -15.99 51.34 -1.66
C CYS A 27 -17.05 50.22 -1.44
N ASN A 28 -16.73 49.16 -0.68
CA ASN A 28 -17.46 48.64 0.52
C ASN A 28 -17.00 47.22 0.94
N ALA A 29 -17.35 46.77 2.16
CA ALA A 29 -16.70 45.66 2.91
C ALA A 29 -17.74 44.63 3.45
N PRO A 30 -17.39 43.58 4.25
CA PRO A 30 -16.06 43.03 4.63
C PRO A 30 -15.91 41.49 4.47
N PRO A 31 -14.68 40.92 4.51
CA PRO A 31 -14.46 39.48 4.70
C PRO A 31 -14.32 39.07 6.18
N SER A 32 -14.65 37.82 6.50
CA SER A 32 -14.57 37.24 7.86
C SER A 32 -13.14 36.87 8.29
N ARG A 33 -12.86 36.95 9.60
CA ARG A 33 -11.58 36.53 10.20
C ARG A 33 -11.26 35.05 9.93
N ALA A 34 -10.04 34.76 9.50
CA ALA A 34 -9.41 33.45 9.70
C ALA A 34 -8.94 33.32 11.18
N PRO A 35 -8.83 32.10 11.74
CA PRO A 35 -8.35 31.89 13.10
C PRO A 35 -6.84 32.16 13.22
N GLU A 36 -6.45 32.88 14.28
CA GLU A 36 -5.06 33.16 14.64
C GLU A 36 -4.40 31.91 15.25
N PRO A 37 -3.15 31.55 14.91
CA PRO A 37 -2.47 30.42 15.52
C PRO A 37 -2.19 30.69 17.01
N PRO A 38 -2.22 29.66 17.88
CA PRO A 38 -1.90 29.84 19.30
C PRO A 38 -0.47 30.34 19.47
N ARG A 39 -0.30 31.40 20.27
CA ARG A 39 1.02 31.96 20.57
C ARG A 39 1.90 30.92 21.26
N ALA A 40 3.19 30.93 20.91
CA ALA A 40 4.18 30.17 21.65
C ALA A 40 4.18 30.61 23.13
N VAL A 41 4.28 29.65 24.04
CA VAL A 41 4.64 29.90 25.44
C VAL A 41 6.15 29.86 25.51
N ASP A 42 6.78 30.89 26.08
CA ASP A 42 8.23 30.96 26.20
C ASP A 42 8.76 29.82 27.07
N ILE A 43 9.52 28.91 26.47
CA ILE A 43 10.22 27.83 27.17
C ILE A 43 11.58 28.39 27.61
N ALA A 44 11.67 28.80 28.87
CA ALA A 44 12.95 29.11 29.50
C ALA A 44 13.78 27.83 29.71
N ASP A 45 15.11 27.95 29.62
CA ASP A 45 16.04 26.84 29.82
C ASP A 45 15.85 26.14 31.17
N ALA A 46 15.62 24.82 31.11
CA ALA A 46 15.55 23.95 32.27
C ALA A 46 16.65 22.88 32.17
N SER A 47 17.88 23.27 32.54
CA SER A 47 19.01 22.35 32.63
C SER A 47 18.78 21.27 33.72
N SER A 48 19.48 20.15 33.59
CA SER A 48 19.25 18.94 34.37
C SER A 48 19.38 19.15 35.88
N SER A 49 18.27 19.04 36.62
CA SER A 49 18.24 18.94 38.08
C SER A 49 17.36 17.76 38.52
N SER A 50 17.96 16.78 39.19
CA SER A 50 17.29 15.55 39.63
C SER A 50 16.50 15.77 40.94
N THR A 51 15.49 16.64 40.88
CA THR A 51 14.72 17.04 42.06
C THR A 51 13.58 16.05 42.32
N SER A 52 13.56 15.45 43.52
CA SER A 52 12.55 14.46 43.93
C SER A 52 11.16 15.09 44.09
N LEU A 53 10.34 15.02 43.03
CA LEU A 53 8.92 15.37 43.08
C LEU A 53 8.16 14.41 44.01
N ALA A 54 7.41 14.96 44.96
CA ALA A 54 6.53 14.15 45.82
C ALA A 54 5.38 13.52 45.00
N PRO A 55 4.93 12.29 45.33
CA PRO A 55 3.89 11.63 44.54
C PRO A 55 2.56 12.38 44.56
N ARG A 56 1.89 12.43 43.41
CA ARG A 56 0.58 13.09 43.26
C ARG A 56 -0.59 12.15 43.51
N ALA A 57 -1.75 12.71 43.86
CA ALA A 57 -2.98 11.95 44.03
C ALA A 57 -3.46 11.37 42.68
N CYS A 58 -3.77 10.07 42.66
CA CYS A 58 -4.26 9.39 41.47
C CYS A 58 -5.74 9.68 41.21
N VAL A 59 -6.09 9.92 39.95
CA VAL A 59 -7.48 10.06 39.48
C VAL A 59 -8.04 8.67 39.11
N ALA A 60 -9.24 8.34 39.56
CA ALA A 60 -9.94 7.09 39.17
C ALA A 60 -10.47 7.16 37.73
N TRP A 61 -10.50 6.03 37.01
CA TRP A 61 -11.10 5.94 35.68
C TRP A 61 -12.62 5.83 35.75
N THR A 62 -13.32 6.53 34.84
CA THR A 62 -14.77 6.46 34.64
C THR A 62 -15.09 5.84 33.29
N ALA A 63 -15.98 4.85 33.28
CA ALA A 63 -16.37 4.16 32.06
C ALA A 63 -17.21 5.07 31.14
N PRO A 64 -17.02 5.02 29.81
CA PRO A 64 -17.91 5.70 28.88
C PRO A 64 -19.33 5.13 28.95
N LYS A 65 -20.33 6.00 28.72
CA LYS A 65 -21.73 5.57 28.59
C LYS A 65 -21.90 4.56 27.46
N VAL A 66 -22.91 3.71 27.60
CA VAL A 66 -23.32 2.74 26.59
C VAL A 66 -24.80 2.94 26.36
N ASP A 67 -25.14 3.33 25.15
CA ASP A 67 -26.51 3.36 24.66
C ASP A 67 -26.96 1.93 24.34
N ALA A 68 -28.26 1.64 24.46
CA ALA A 68 -28.78 0.31 24.19
C ALA A 68 -28.71 -0.03 22.67
N PRO A 69 -28.53 -1.30 22.29
CA PRO A 69 -28.67 -1.71 20.89
C PRO A 69 -30.10 -1.41 20.40
N PRO A 70 -30.29 -1.06 19.11
CA PRO A 70 -31.62 -0.83 18.57
C PRO A 70 -32.47 -2.08 18.62
N THR A 71 -33.79 -1.88 18.71
CA THR A 71 -34.74 -2.91 18.30
C THR A 71 -34.84 -2.91 16.78
N GLU A 72 -34.89 -4.10 16.16
CA GLU A 72 -34.94 -4.29 14.69
C GLU A 72 -36.31 -3.89 14.10
N ALA A 73 -36.63 -2.60 14.16
CA ALA A 73 -37.94 -2.05 13.81
C ALA A 73 -37.86 -1.14 12.57
N GLY A 74 -37.51 -1.70 11.40
CA GLY A 74 -37.46 -0.90 10.17
C GLY A 74 -37.15 -1.59 8.84
N GLU A 75 -36.53 -2.78 8.80
CA GLU A 75 -36.14 -3.40 7.51
C GLU A 75 -37.34 -3.65 6.59
N SER A 76 -37.19 -3.30 5.31
CA SER A 76 -38.19 -3.60 4.28
C SER A 76 -38.27 -5.12 4.07
N ALA A 77 -39.34 -5.73 4.58
CA ALA A 77 -39.50 -7.19 4.63
C ALA A 77 -39.13 -7.89 3.31
N ARG A 78 -38.11 -8.75 3.39
CA ARG A 78 -37.57 -9.55 2.29
C ARG A 78 -38.69 -10.31 1.56
N ARG A 79 -38.65 -10.34 0.22
CA ARG A 79 -39.71 -10.96 -0.60
C ARG A 79 -39.69 -12.49 -0.50
N ALA A 80 -40.41 -12.98 0.52
CA ALA A 80 -40.57 -14.40 0.83
C ALA A 80 -41.24 -15.23 -0.28
N LYS A 81 -41.93 -14.59 -1.23
CA LYS A 81 -42.58 -15.24 -2.38
C LYS A 81 -42.46 -14.41 -3.65
N ALA A 82 -42.35 -15.08 -4.79
CA ALA A 82 -42.43 -14.46 -6.12
C ALA A 82 -43.82 -13.83 -6.35
N THR A 83 -43.86 -12.63 -6.93
CA THR A 83 -45.11 -11.97 -7.35
C THR A 83 -45.73 -12.66 -8.57
N ARG A 84 -44.93 -13.35 -9.38
CA ARG A 84 -45.39 -14.26 -10.44
C ARG A 84 -44.85 -15.68 -10.18
N PRO A 85 -45.64 -16.61 -9.63
CA PRO A 85 -45.18 -17.98 -9.32
C PRO A 85 -44.68 -18.81 -10.51
N SER A 86 -44.98 -18.40 -11.75
CA SER A 86 -44.46 -18.99 -12.99
C SER A 86 -43.16 -18.34 -13.49
N ASP A 87 -42.75 -17.20 -12.93
CA ASP A 87 -41.50 -16.52 -13.26
C ASP A 87 -40.37 -17.10 -12.41
N THR A 88 -39.61 -18.03 -12.99
CA THR A 88 -38.47 -18.69 -12.33
C THR A 88 -37.26 -17.77 -12.17
N CYS A 89 -37.29 -16.57 -12.74
CA CYS A 89 -36.18 -15.61 -12.74
C CYS A 89 -36.40 -14.44 -11.77
N GLU A 90 -37.59 -14.31 -11.17
CA GLU A 90 -37.85 -13.30 -10.14
C GLU A 90 -37.02 -13.56 -8.87
N THR A 91 -36.29 -12.55 -8.39
CA THR A 91 -35.49 -12.63 -7.15
C THR A 91 -36.40 -12.63 -5.92
N ALA A 92 -36.82 -13.82 -5.49
CA ALA A 92 -37.62 -14.06 -4.29
C ALA A 92 -37.17 -15.36 -3.59
N ASP A 93 -37.51 -15.50 -2.31
CA ASP A 93 -36.91 -16.55 -1.46
C ASP A 93 -37.41 -17.96 -1.77
N ASP A 94 -38.67 -18.09 -2.19
CA ASP A 94 -39.21 -19.36 -2.67
C ASP A 94 -38.58 -19.81 -3.99
N ASN A 95 -38.27 -18.85 -4.88
CA ASN A 95 -37.52 -19.06 -6.11
C ASN A 95 -36.06 -19.48 -5.83
N LEU A 96 -35.35 -18.72 -4.99
CA LEU A 96 -33.97 -19.03 -4.59
C LEU A 96 -33.87 -20.39 -3.90
N ALA A 97 -34.71 -20.63 -2.87
CA ALA A 97 -34.70 -21.89 -2.14
C ALA A 97 -35.16 -23.08 -3.00
N ARG A 98 -36.00 -22.85 -4.03
CA ARG A 98 -36.34 -23.88 -5.03
C ARG A 98 -35.13 -24.22 -5.91
N ALA A 99 -34.48 -23.22 -6.49
CA ALA A 99 -33.26 -23.42 -7.27
C ALA A 99 -32.16 -24.12 -6.44
N GLU A 100 -31.97 -23.73 -5.18
CA GLU A 100 -31.05 -24.43 -4.27
C GLU A 100 -31.42 -25.90 -4.05
N ARG A 101 -32.70 -26.22 -3.80
CA ARG A 101 -33.14 -27.61 -3.63
C ARG A 101 -32.93 -28.42 -4.92
N GLU A 102 -33.20 -27.84 -6.08
CA GLU A 102 -32.97 -28.48 -7.38
C GLU A 102 -31.47 -28.71 -7.65
N ILE A 103 -30.60 -27.73 -7.36
CA ILE A 103 -29.14 -27.85 -7.46
C ILE A 103 -28.61 -28.95 -6.53
N ARG A 104 -29.07 -28.98 -5.26
CA ARG A 104 -28.68 -29.99 -4.27
C ARG A 104 -29.20 -31.39 -4.65
N ALA A 105 -30.40 -31.50 -5.22
CA ALA A 105 -30.95 -32.76 -5.72
C ALA A 105 -30.25 -33.26 -7.00
N ALA A 106 -29.76 -32.35 -7.85
CA ALA A 106 -29.04 -32.66 -9.09
C ALA A 106 -27.60 -33.17 -8.87
N SER A 107 -27.20 -33.47 -7.63
CA SER A 107 -25.83 -33.85 -7.25
C SER A 107 -25.32 -35.20 -7.80
N LYS A 108 -26.08 -35.91 -8.65
CA LYS A 108 -25.61 -37.09 -9.38
C LYS A 108 -24.79 -36.68 -10.61
N SER A 109 -23.74 -37.43 -10.93
CA SER A 109 -22.72 -37.05 -11.93
C SER A 109 -23.29 -36.77 -13.33
N ARG A 110 -23.19 -35.51 -13.77
CA ARG A 110 -23.44 -35.10 -15.15
C ARG A 110 -22.15 -35.27 -15.97
N PRO A 111 -22.20 -35.76 -17.23
CA PRO A 111 -21.01 -35.93 -18.05
C PRO A 111 -20.35 -34.58 -18.38
N ALA A 112 -19.02 -34.54 -18.41
CA ALA A 112 -18.27 -33.32 -18.67
C ALA A 112 -18.29 -32.93 -20.17
N SER A 113 -18.52 -31.65 -20.46
CA SER A 113 -18.40 -31.09 -21.81
C SER A 113 -16.97 -31.20 -22.35
N LYS A 114 -16.82 -31.46 -23.65
CA LYS A 114 -15.50 -31.37 -24.32
C LYS A 114 -14.97 -29.95 -24.25
N VAL A 115 -13.69 -29.80 -23.91
CA VAL A 115 -12.93 -28.55 -24.09
C VAL A 115 -12.73 -28.33 -25.59
N SER A 116 -12.90 -27.08 -26.04
CA SER A 116 -12.68 -26.66 -27.43
C SER A 116 -11.90 -25.34 -27.41
N PRO A 117 -10.56 -25.37 -27.56
CA PRO A 117 -9.75 -24.16 -27.51
C PRO A 117 -10.22 -23.11 -28.52
N TRP A 118 -9.99 -21.82 -28.22
CA TRP A 118 -10.43 -20.77 -29.15
C TRP A 118 -9.64 -20.81 -30.46
N ASP A 119 -10.26 -21.31 -31.53
CA ASP A 119 -9.64 -21.48 -32.85
C ASP A 119 -9.39 -20.17 -33.62
N HIS A 120 -9.80 -19.03 -33.05
CA HIS A 120 -9.84 -17.69 -33.66
C HIS A 120 -10.68 -17.57 -34.95
N ARG A 121 -11.37 -18.64 -35.41
CA ARG A 121 -12.21 -18.65 -36.62
C ARG A 121 -13.63 -18.19 -36.35
N ARG A 122 -14.10 -18.30 -35.11
CA ARG A 122 -15.40 -17.81 -34.64
C ARG A 122 -15.22 -16.86 -33.48
N ALA A 123 -16.04 -15.82 -33.41
CA ALA A 123 -16.05 -14.93 -32.25
C ALA A 123 -16.46 -15.70 -30.98
N PRO A 124 -15.85 -15.42 -29.81
CA PRO A 124 -16.28 -15.98 -28.54
C PRO A 124 -17.77 -15.74 -28.25
N VAL A 125 -18.40 -16.65 -27.51
CA VAL A 125 -19.77 -16.47 -27.02
C VAL A 125 -19.82 -15.22 -26.14
N HIS A 126 -20.92 -14.47 -26.26
CA HIS A 126 -21.11 -13.14 -25.68
C HIS A 126 -20.19 -12.03 -26.21
N MET A 127 -19.20 -12.29 -27.09
CA MET A 127 -18.37 -11.24 -27.70
C MET A 127 -19.20 -10.11 -28.34
N PRO A 128 -20.32 -10.37 -29.06
CA PRO A 128 -21.17 -9.29 -29.58
C PRO A 128 -21.81 -8.40 -28.49
N ARG A 129 -22.07 -8.93 -27.28
CA ARG A 129 -22.60 -8.17 -26.14
C ARG A 129 -21.49 -7.36 -25.45
N VAL A 130 -20.31 -7.96 -25.29
CA VAL A 130 -19.10 -7.26 -24.80
C VAL A 130 -18.73 -6.12 -25.73
N ASP A 131 -18.75 -6.34 -27.04
CA ASP A 131 -18.46 -5.32 -28.06
C ASP A 131 -19.50 -4.20 -28.13
N ALA A 132 -20.79 -4.52 -27.97
CA ALA A 132 -21.85 -3.53 -27.89
C ALA A 132 -21.74 -2.62 -26.65
N ARG A 133 -21.05 -3.07 -25.59
CA ARG A 133 -20.96 -2.37 -24.30
C ARG A 133 -19.62 -1.68 -24.04
N LEU A 134 -18.50 -2.27 -24.48
CA LEU A 134 -17.14 -1.75 -24.22
C LEU A 134 -16.48 -1.09 -25.44
N VAL A 135 -16.88 -1.48 -26.65
CA VAL A 135 -16.35 -0.94 -27.91
C VAL A 135 -14.82 -0.97 -27.95
N LEU A 136 -14.27 -2.18 -28.03
CA LEU A 136 -12.82 -2.41 -28.20
C LEU A 136 -12.34 -1.84 -29.54
N THR A 137 -11.19 -1.16 -29.55
CA THR A 137 -10.52 -0.64 -30.77
C THR A 137 -10.01 -1.79 -31.65
N ARG A 138 -9.61 -1.49 -32.89
CA ARG A 138 -8.98 -2.48 -33.78
C ARG A 138 -7.67 -3.01 -33.19
N ALA A 139 -6.86 -2.14 -32.58
CA ALA A 139 -5.61 -2.53 -31.94
C ALA A 139 -5.85 -3.38 -30.67
N GLU A 140 -6.88 -3.05 -29.88
CA GLU A 140 -7.32 -3.88 -28.75
C GLU A 140 -7.74 -5.28 -29.22
N ARG A 141 -8.56 -5.39 -30.27
CA ARG A 141 -8.95 -6.69 -30.88
C ARG A 141 -7.75 -7.47 -31.42
N ALA A 142 -6.79 -6.78 -32.03
CA ALA A 142 -5.59 -7.41 -32.59
C ALA A 142 -4.73 -8.05 -31.50
N GLY A 143 -4.48 -7.35 -30.39
CA GLY A 143 -3.80 -7.96 -29.23
C GLY A 143 -4.61 -9.11 -28.62
N LEU A 144 -5.92 -8.92 -28.45
CA LEU A 144 -6.83 -9.91 -27.84
C LEU A 144 -6.80 -11.24 -28.63
N THR A 145 -6.68 -11.13 -29.96
CA THR A 145 -6.53 -12.29 -30.86
C THR A 145 -5.10 -12.84 -30.83
N LYS A 146 -4.06 -11.99 -30.82
CA LYS A 146 -2.64 -12.39 -30.86
C LYS A 146 -2.18 -13.14 -29.60
N ASN A 147 -2.56 -12.66 -28.41
CA ASN A 147 -2.02 -13.18 -27.14
C ASN A 147 -3.08 -13.93 -26.31
N GLY A 148 -4.34 -14.02 -26.79
CA GLY A 148 -5.49 -14.27 -25.93
C GLY A 148 -5.77 -13.09 -24.97
N PHE A 149 -5.08 -11.96 -25.12
CA PHE A 149 -5.16 -10.80 -24.24
C PHE A 149 -4.60 -9.54 -24.86
N VAL A 150 -5.12 -8.37 -24.49
CA VAL A 150 -4.57 -7.07 -24.95
C VAL A 150 -4.28 -6.15 -23.79
N VAL A 151 -3.93 -4.89 -24.06
CA VAL A 151 -3.52 -3.93 -23.06
C VAL A 151 -4.10 -2.55 -23.41
N SER A 152 -5.13 -2.08 -22.70
CA SER A 152 -5.89 -0.83 -22.93
C SER A 152 -5.88 0.13 -21.73
N GLU A 153 -5.73 1.43 -22.01
CA GLU A 153 -5.60 2.54 -21.06
C GLU A 153 -6.95 3.23 -20.75
N ARG A 154 -8.06 2.48 -20.58
CA ARG A 154 -9.45 2.99 -20.73
C ARG A 154 -10.54 2.74 -19.64
N PHE A 155 -10.48 1.75 -18.74
CA PHE A 155 -11.66 1.36 -17.91
C PHE A 155 -11.39 1.12 -16.40
N SER A 156 -12.29 1.56 -15.50
CA SER A 156 -12.18 1.46 -14.01
C SER A 156 -13.53 1.66 -13.27
N PHE A 157 -13.68 1.19 -12.02
CA PHE A 157 -14.92 1.22 -11.19
C PHE A 157 -14.67 1.29 -9.67
N ASP A 158 -15.71 1.60 -8.86
CA ASP A 158 -15.59 1.92 -7.42
C ASP A 158 -15.85 0.78 -6.41
N THR A 159 -16.88 -0.08 -6.58
CA THR A 159 -17.19 -1.18 -5.62
C THR A 159 -17.64 -2.47 -6.31
N TYR A 160 -17.50 -3.60 -5.63
CA TYR A 160 -18.01 -4.90 -6.11
C TYR A 160 -19.52 -4.88 -6.36
N ALA A 161 -20.30 -4.27 -5.46
CA ALA A 161 -21.74 -4.14 -5.63
C ALA A 161 -22.10 -3.33 -6.88
N TRP A 162 -21.42 -2.20 -7.14
CA TRP A 162 -21.61 -1.41 -8.35
C TRP A 162 -21.11 -2.13 -9.61
N ALA A 163 -20.02 -2.91 -9.53
CA ALA A 163 -19.54 -3.71 -10.65
C ALA A 163 -20.52 -4.84 -11.02
N PHE A 164 -21.10 -5.54 -10.03
CA PHE A 164 -22.14 -6.54 -10.30
C PHE A 164 -23.46 -5.91 -10.73
N HIS A 165 -23.81 -4.71 -10.23
CA HIS A 165 -24.96 -3.96 -10.73
C HIS A 165 -24.77 -3.54 -12.19
N GLU A 166 -23.57 -3.08 -12.58
CA GLU A 166 -23.23 -2.77 -13.97
C GLU A 166 -23.29 -4.03 -14.87
N ILE A 167 -22.78 -5.17 -14.39
CA ILE A 167 -22.87 -6.45 -15.11
C ILE A 167 -24.33 -6.89 -15.25
N TYR A 168 -25.15 -6.76 -14.21
CA TYR A 168 -26.57 -7.11 -14.19
C TYR A 168 -27.39 -6.22 -15.14
N GLN A 169 -27.29 -4.89 -15.01
CA GLN A 169 -28.06 -3.93 -15.82
C GLN A 169 -27.64 -3.93 -17.30
N SER A 170 -26.37 -4.20 -17.61
CA SER A 170 -25.87 -4.34 -19.00
C SER A 170 -25.91 -5.79 -19.51
N GLU A 171 -26.53 -6.71 -18.75
CA GLU A 171 -26.63 -8.16 -19.01
C GLU A 171 -25.28 -8.85 -19.38
N LEU A 172 -24.15 -8.33 -18.92
CA LEU A 172 -22.82 -8.82 -19.32
C LEU A 172 -22.57 -10.27 -18.85
N PRO A 173 -21.72 -11.04 -19.55
CA PRO A 173 -21.31 -12.37 -19.10
C PRO A 173 -20.54 -12.26 -17.78
N LEU A 174 -21.22 -12.59 -16.68
CA LEU A 174 -20.70 -12.43 -15.32
C LEU A 174 -19.48 -13.32 -15.04
N TRP A 175 -18.34 -12.68 -14.80
CA TRP A 175 -17.23 -13.26 -14.04
C TRP A 175 -17.43 -12.92 -12.55
N PHE A 176 -18.06 -13.84 -11.81
CA PHE A 176 -18.14 -13.73 -10.36
C PHE A 176 -16.85 -14.28 -9.75
N SER A 177 -15.96 -13.38 -9.32
CA SER A 177 -14.70 -13.79 -8.68
C SER A 177 -14.92 -14.23 -7.23
N ALA A 178 -14.00 -15.04 -6.69
CA ALA A 178 -14.10 -15.51 -5.31
C ALA A 178 -14.07 -14.35 -4.31
N ASP A 179 -13.36 -13.26 -4.64
CA ASP A 179 -13.19 -12.04 -3.85
C ASP A 179 -14.54 -11.43 -3.41
N ALA A 180 -15.59 -11.60 -4.21
CA ALA A 180 -16.94 -11.12 -3.93
C ALA A 180 -17.68 -11.92 -2.85
N LEU A 181 -17.62 -13.26 -2.89
CA LEU A 181 -18.18 -14.11 -1.83
C LEU A 181 -17.47 -13.84 -0.51
N LEU A 182 -16.15 -13.65 -0.59
CA LEU A 182 -15.27 -13.39 0.53
C LEU A 182 -15.61 -12.02 1.15
N HIS A 183 -15.81 -10.97 0.35
CA HIS A 183 -16.26 -9.66 0.82
C HIS A 183 -17.58 -9.67 1.60
N ALA A 184 -18.47 -10.64 1.36
CA ALA A 184 -19.68 -10.83 2.17
C ALA A 184 -19.38 -11.47 3.54
N VAL A 185 -18.55 -12.53 3.58
CA VAL A 185 -18.15 -13.21 4.85
C VAL A 185 -17.36 -12.26 5.76
N TYR A 186 -16.51 -11.42 5.16
CA TYR A 186 -15.82 -10.30 5.81
C TYR A 186 -16.78 -9.42 6.63
N ALA A 187 -17.84 -8.91 5.99
CA ALA A 187 -18.70 -7.87 6.55
C ALA A 187 -19.51 -8.32 7.77
N SER A 188 -19.93 -9.58 7.83
CA SER A 188 -20.70 -10.10 8.97
C SER A 188 -19.84 -10.41 10.20
N ASN A 189 -18.56 -10.74 10.02
CA ASN A 189 -17.68 -11.10 11.14
C ASN A 189 -17.08 -9.87 11.86
N ASP A 190 -16.83 -8.78 11.13
CA ASP A 190 -16.26 -7.53 11.67
C ASP A 190 -17.08 -6.99 12.85
N ASN A 191 -18.41 -6.98 12.71
CA ASN A 191 -19.33 -6.48 13.73
C ASN A 191 -19.33 -7.31 15.03
N LEU A 192 -19.25 -8.64 14.93
CA LEU A 192 -19.30 -9.54 16.08
C LEU A 192 -18.09 -9.36 17.02
N ILE A 193 -16.93 -9.01 16.48
CA ILE A 193 -15.72 -8.75 17.27
C ILE A 193 -15.81 -7.38 17.95
N ALA A 194 -16.31 -6.37 17.24
CA ALA A 194 -16.52 -5.03 17.80
C ALA A 194 -17.37 -5.05 19.09
N ASP A 195 -18.46 -5.82 19.10
CA ASP A 195 -19.36 -5.95 20.26
C ASP A 195 -18.67 -6.58 21.48
N LEU A 196 -17.84 -7.61 21.28
CA LEU A 196 -17.08 -8.26 22.35
C LEU A 196 -16.06 -7.31 22.99
N GLU A 197 -15.41 -6.47 22.19
CA GLU A 197 -14.36 -5.57 22.63
C GLU A 197 -14.87 -4.42 23.50
N VAL A 198 -16.15 -4.02 23.39
CA VAL A 198 -16.79 -3.07 24.34
C VAL A 198 -16.73 -3.57 25.79
N SER A 199 -16.75 -4.88 25.99
CA SER A 199 -16.61 -5.49 27.32
C SER A 199 -15.15 -5.53 27.81
N LEU A 200 -14.20 -5.69 26.88
CA LEU A 200 -12.77 -5.71 27.17
C LEU A 200 -12.22 -4.30 27.47
N GLU A 201 -12.73 -3.26 26.79
CA GLU A 201 -12.46 -1.84 27.09
C GLU A 201 -12.67 -1.52 28.58
N ARG A 202 -13.81 -1.99 29.13
CA ARG A 202 -14.19 -1.75 30.53
C ARG A 202 -13.27 -2.43 31.54
N THR A 203 -12.91 -3.69 31.28
CA THR A 203 -12.02 -4.45 32.16
C THR A 203 -10.61 -3.84 32.13
N LEU A 204 -10.13 -3.43 30.95
CA LEU A 204 -8.82 -2.80 30.78
C LEU A 204 -8.73 -1.45 31.51
N GLY A 205 -9.76 -0.59 31.40
CA GLY A 205 -9.81 0.70 32.08
C GLY A 205 -9.73 0.59 33.60
N ALA A 206 -10.42 -0.39 34.18
CA ALA A 206 -10.37 -0.68 35.62
C ALA A 206 -8.96 -1.12 36.07
N VAL A 207 -8.34 -2.08 35.36
CA VAL A 207 -7.00 -2.60 35.67
C VAL A 207 -5.95 -1.49 35.62
N LEU A 208 -5.91 -0.71 34.53
CA LEU A 208 -4.95 0.39 34.39
C LEU A 208 -5.14 1.47 35.46
N SER A 209 -6.38 1.76 35.86
CA SER A 209 -6.67 2.70 36.93
C SER A 209 -6.12 2.20 38.27
N ALA A 210 -6.39 0.94 38.64
CA ALA A 210 -5.93 0.36 39.89
C ALA A 210 -4.40 0.31 39.99
N MET A 211 -3.71 -0.10 38.92
CA MET A 211 -2.25 -0.11 38.85
C MET A 211 -1.66 1.29 39.01
N HIS A 212 -2.17 2.28 38.27
CA HIS A 212 -1.66 3.65 38.32
C HIS A 212 -1.86 4.28 39.71
N CYS A 213 -2.94 3.92 40.41
CA CYS A 213 -3.18 4.40 41.78
C CYS A 213 -2.39 3.65 42.86
N ALA A 214 -1.91 2.43 42.59
CA ALA A 214 -1.01 1.71 43.49
C ALA A 214 0.47 2.14 43.35
N LEU A 215 0.86 2.72 42.20
CA LEU A 215 2.25 3.08 41.90
C LEU A 215 2.91 4.02 42.93
N PRO A 216 2.26 5.07 43.47
CA PRO A 216 2.87 5.95 44.48
C PRO A 216 3.38 5.22 45.72
N ALA A 217 2.66 4.20 46.19
CA ALA A 217 3.06 3.39 47.34
C ALA A 217 4.07 2.29 46.97
N ALA A 218 4.05 1.82 45.73
CA ALA A 218 4.98 0.82 45.21
C ALA A 218 6.37 1.39 44.89
N ALA A 219 6.44 2.64 44.44
CA ALA A 219 7.63 3.29 43.88
C ALA A 219 8.85 3.27 44.82
N ALA A 220 8.65 3.34 46.14
CA ALA A 220 9.72 3.25 47.14
C ALA A 220 10.44 1.88 47.18
N GLY A 221 9.86 0.83 46.56
CA GLY A 221 10.49 -0.48 46.39
C GLY A 221 11.25 -0.65 45.08
N TYR A 222 11.28 0.36 44.21
CA TYR A 222 11.87 0.31 42.87
C TYR A 222 13.02 1.34 42.72
N PRO A 223 13.92 1.17 41.73
CA PRO A 223 14.83 2.25 41.33
C PRO A 223 14.01 3.48 40.86
N PRO A 224 14.39 4.73 41.20
CA PRO A 224 13.59 5.92 40.87
C PRO A 224 13.27 6.05 39.37
N ASP A 225 14.26 5.76 38.53
CA ASP A 225 14.15 5.76 37.06
C ASP A 225 13.17 4.70 36.54
N VAL A 226 13.13 3.53 37.18
CA VAL A 226 12.18 2.45 36.86
C VAL A 226 10.76 2.82 37.30
N ALA A 227 10.61 3.46 38.46
CA ALA A 227 9.31 3.97 38.90
C ALA A 227 8.75 5.03 37.94
N ARG A 228 9.60 5.92 37.42
CA ARG A 228 9.23 6.88 36.36
C ARG A 228 8.90 6.20 35.03
N ASP A 229 9.63 5.17 34.62
CA ASP A 229 9.30 4.41 33.40
C ASP A 229 7.89 3.79 33.49
N LEU A 230 7.50 3.28 34.67
CA LEU A 230 6.15 2.76 34.93
C LEU A 230 5.07 3.85 34.94
N ASP A 231 5.35 5.01 35.55
CA ASP A 231 4.46 6.18 35.57
C ASP A 231 4.14 6.64 34.14
N MET A 232 5.18 6.74 33.30
CA MET A 232 5.06 7.08 31.88
C MET A 232 4.24 6.02 31.11
N TYR A 233 4.57 4.73 31.27
CA TYR A 233 3.88 3.64 30.58
C TYR A 233 2.37 3.59 30.88
N LEU A 234 1.99 3.77 32.15
CA LEU A 234 0.59 3.77 32.58
C LEU A 234 -0.13 5.09 32.23
N THR A 235 0.54 6.24 32.33
CA THR A 235 -0.03 7.54 31.97
C THR A 235 -0.39 7.58 30.49
N VAL A 236 0.48 7.07 29.59
CA VAL A 236 0.18 6.97 28.16
C VAL A 236 -0.99 6.03 27.91
N ALA A 237 -0.94 4.80 28.45
CA ALA A 237 -2.00 3.81 28.26
C ALA A 237 -3.39 4.35 28.67
N ARG A 238 -3.48 4.99 29.83
CA ARG A 238 -4.72 5.61 30.33
C ARG A 238 -5.17 6.80 29.50
N SER A 239 -4.25 7.63 29.02
CA SER A 239 -4.58 8.80 28.18
C SER A 239 -5.05 8.44 26.78
N LEU A 240 -4.50 7.36 26.20
CA LEU A 240 -4.98 6.81 24.92
C LEU A 240 -6.37 6.19 25.06
N LEU A 241 -6.63 5.47 26.16
CA LEU A 241 -7.92 4.82 26.42
C LEU A 241 -9.05 5.83 26.71
N SER A 242 -8.77 6.87 27.51
CA SER A 242 -9.72 7.95 27.76
C SER A 242 -9.91 8.86 26.53
N GLY A 243 -8.88 8.98 25.68
CA GLY A 243 -8.78 10.00 24.64
C GLY A 243 -8.55 11.42 25.20
N ALA A 244 -8.02 11.54 26.42
CA ALA A 244 -7.74 12.80 27.10
C ALA A 244 -6.54 12.67 28.07
N PRO A 245 -5.73 13.74 28.28
CA PRO A 245 -4.56 13.66 29.17
C PRO A 245 -4.92 13.21 30.59
N THR A 246 -4.32 12.09 31.01
CA THR A 246 -4.33 11.64 32.41
C THR A 246 -3.13 12.27 33.12
N PRO A 247 -3.28 12.87 34.32
CA PRO A 247 -2.14 13.33 35.10
C PRO A 247 -1.26 12.16 35.55
N SER A 248 0.06 12.29 35.42
CA SER A 248 1.04 11.33 35.94
C SER A 248 1.20 11.49 37.46
N VAL A 249 1.56 10.40 38.15
CA VAL A 249 1.66 10.37 39.62
C VAL A 249 3.07 10.56 40.16
N LEU A 250 4.12 10.39 39.33
CA LEU A 250 5.53 10.67 39.66
C LEU A 250 6.16 11.76 38.77
N GLY A 251 5.36 12.42 37.92
CA GLY A 251 5.78 13.60 37.14
C GLY A 251 6.48 13.26 35.84
N THR A 252 5.84 12.45 34.99
CA THR A 252 6.25 12.15 33.61
C THR A 252 5.28 12.75 32.56
N ASP A 253 4.51 13.78 32.94
CA ASP A 253 3.41 14.34 32.12
C ASP A 253 3.88 14.74 30.71
N VAL A 254 5.06 15.33 30.59
CA VAL A 254 5.63 15.83 29.33
C VAL A 254 6.00 14.68 28.38
N ASP A 255 6.66 13.65 28.89
CA ASP A 255 7.09 12.49 28.08
C ASP A 255 5.90 11.61 27.70
N ALA A 256 4.93 11.47 28.62
CA ALA A 256 3.67 10.82 28.32
C ALA A 256 2.85 11.59 27.27
N ALA A 257 2.74 12.92 27.38
CA ALA A 257 2.06 13.75 26.38
C ALA A 257 2.74 13.65 25.00
N ARG A 258 4.08 13.57 24.93
CA ARG A 258 4.82 13.36 23.67
C ARG A 258 4.47 12.01 23.03
N ALA A 259 4.49 10.93 23.80
CA ALA A 259 4.14 9.59 23.31
C ALA A 259 2.66 9.49 22.91
N VAL A 260 1.74 10.10 23.67
CA VAL A 260 0.31 10.19 23.31
C VAL A 260 0.12 10.96 22.00
N ALA A 261 0.84 12.06 21.80
CA ALA A 261 0.78 12.85 20.55
C ALA A 261 1.33 12.06 19.35
N ALA A 262 2.44 11.32 19.52
CA ALA A 262 3.01 10.48 18.47
C ALA A 262 2.09 9.30 18.10
N ALA A 263 1.57 8.56 19.08
CA ALA A 263 0.59 7.50 18.89
C ALA A 263 -0.74 8.00 18.29
N SER A 264 -1.18 9.21 18.63
CA SER A 264 -2.38 9.82 18.05
C SER A 264 -2.14 10.30 16.61
N GLY A 265 -0.94 10.83 16.33
CA GLY A 265 -0.50 11.29 15.01
C GLY A 265 -0.09 10.17 14.06
N ALA A 266 0.12 8.96 14.57
CA ALA A 266 0.13 7.67 13.87
C ALA A 266 0.90 7.61 12.54
N ARG A 267 2.17 8.05 12.53
CA ARG A 267 2.98 8.18 11.29
C ARG A 267 4.40 7.64 11.44
N GLY A 268 4.76 6.74 10.53
CA GLY A 268 6.13 6.25 10.32
C GLY A 268 6.72 5.45 11.48
N ILE A 269 8.02 5.18 11.36
CA ILE A 269 8.89 4.65 12.41
C ILE A 269 9.86 5.78 12.80
N THR A 270 9.98 6.09 14.09
CA THR A 270 10.95 7.07 14.60
C THR A 270 11.85 6.46 15.66
N THR A 271 13.00 7.08 15.92
CA THR A 271 13.85 6.73 17.06
C THR A 271 13.45 7.56 18.27
N GLU A 272 12.95 6.91 19.31
CA GLU A 272 12.49 7.52 20.55
C GLU A 272 13.47 7.21 21.70
N GLN A 273 13.74 8.19 22.56
CA GLN A 273 14.53 7.98 23.79
C GLN A 273 13.59 7.58 24.93
N MET A 274 13.49 6.28 25.23
CA MET A 274 12.57 5.72 26.24
C MET A 274 13.24 4.62 27.07
N PHE A 275 12.88 4.54 28.36
CA PHE A 275 13.35 3.51 29.31
C PHE A 275 14.88 3.35 29.35
N GLY A 276 15.60 4.48 29.24
CA GLY A 276 17.06 4.57 29.29
C GLY A 276 17.82 4.31 27.98
N ARG A 277 17.14 4.12 26.84
CA ARG A 277 17.82 3.95 25.54
C ARG A 277 17.09 4.61 24.36
N PRO A 278 17.79 4.87 23.24
CA PRO A 278 17.12 5.06 21.97
C PRO A 278 16.56 3.73 21.47
N ARG A 279 15.36 3.75 20.90
CA ARG A 279 14.66 2.58 20.33
C ARG A 279 13.81 3.00 19.13
N LEU A 280 13.62 2.10 18.18
CA LEU A 280 12.64 2.31 17.10
C LEU A 280 11.21 2.13 17.64
N VAL A 281 10.30 3.04 17.30
CA VAL A 281 8.87 2.92 17.58
C VAL A 281 8.11 3.13 16.28
N ASP A 282 7.36 2.11 15.84
CA ASP A 282 6.49 2.20 14.68
C ASP A 282 5.15 2.83 15.07
N TRP A 283 5.13 4.17 15.08
CA TRP A 283 3.92 4.94 15.35
C TRP A 283 2.83 4.74 14.28
N SER A 284 3.18 4.35 13.04
CA SER A 284 2.18 4.03 12.01
C SER A 284 1.22 2.92 12.44
N GLN A 285 1.67 2.02 13.31
CA GLN A 285 0.85 0.92 13.81
C GLN A 285 -0.39 1.39 14.58
N TYR A 286 -0.31 2.56 15.23
CA TYR A 286 -1.36 3.15 16.07
C TYR A 286 -2.46 3.83 15.26
N LEU A 287 -2.37 3.85 13.94
CA LEU A 287 -3.48 4.23 13.07
C LEU A 287 -4.59 3.17 13.20
N PRO A 288 -5.81 3.53 13.66
CA PRO A 288 -6.94 2.61 13.69
C PRO A 288 -7.27 2.13 12.27
N ARG A 289 -7.63 0.85 12.14
CA ARG A 289 -7.89 0.15 10.86
C ARG A 289 -9.13 -0.73 11.04
N GLY A 290 -9.81 -1.13 9.97
CA GLY A 290 -11.00 -2.00 10.08
C GLY A 290 -12.09 -1.44 11.00
N HIS A 291 -12.77 -2.30 11.75
CA HIS A 291 -13.89 -1.93 12.64
C HIS A 291 -13.53 -0.94 13.77
N TYR A 292 -12.24 -0.70 14.04
CA TYR A 292 -11.79 0.38 14.94
C TYR A 292 -11.87 1.78 14.30
N VAL A 293 -12.27 1.88 13.03
CA VAL A 293 -12.52 3.12 12.29
C VAL A 293 -14.03 3.33 12.12
N ARG A 294 -14.47 4.58 12.29
CA ARG A 294 -15.86 5.00 12.10
C ARG A 294 -16.45 4.52 10.76
N GLY A 295 -17.50 3.71 10.85
CA GLY A 295 -18.59 3.80 9.87
C GLY A 295 -19.30 5.16 10.00
N LYS A 296 -19.97 5.59 8.93
CA LYS A 296 -21.06 6.57 9.07
C LYS A 296 -22.25 5.88 9.77
N ALA A 297 -23.24 6.66 10.21
CA ALA A 297 -24.59 6.09 10.30
C ALA A 297 -24.99 5.59 8.91
N THR A 298 -25.68 4.46 8.82
CA THR A 298 -26.17 3.93 7.56
C THR A 298 -27.36 4.77 7.09
N ASP A 299 -27.53 4.95 5.77
CA ASP A 299 -28.59 5.83 5.23
C ASP A 299 -30.01 5.28 5.52
N ASP A 300 -30.09 3.98 5.80
CA ASP A 300 -31.23 3.22 6.34
C ASP A 300 -31.56 3.49 7.84
N GLY A 301 -30.80 4.36 8.53
CA GLY A 301 -31.16 4.88 9.85
C GLY A 301 -30.69 4.06 11.05
N GLY A 302 -29.82 3.07 10.84
CA GLY A 302 -29.13 2.37 11.93
C GLY A 302 -28.22 3.30 12.75
N PRO A 303 -27.90 2.95 14.01
CA PRO A 303 -26.97 3.72 14.82
C PRO A 303 -25.57 3.65 14.18
N PRO A 304 -24.76 4.72 14.27
CA PRO A 304 -23.36 4.63 13.87
C PRO A 304 -22.62 3.63 14.77
N PRO A 305 -21.78 2.73 14.22
CA PRO A 305 -20.98 1.79 15.02
C PRO A 305 -20.04 2.54 15.97
N ARG A 306 -19.76 1.92 17.13
CA ARG A 306 -19.05 2.55 18.27
C ARG A 306 -17.61 2.91 17.91
N ASP A 307 -17.16 4.10 18.29
CA ASP A 307 -15.77 4.55 18.10
C ASP A 307 -14.81 3.83 19.07
N LEU A 308 -14.29 2.67 18.64
CA LEU A 308 -13.27 1.89 19.35
C LEU A 308 -11.83 2.41 19.09
N SER A 309 -11.64 3.57 18.43
CA SER A 309 -10.30 4.05 18.07
C SER A 309 -9.42 4.46 19.27
N ARG A 310 -10.02 4.67 20.44
CA ARG A 310 -9.33 4.90 21.73
C ARG A 310 -8.82 3.59 22.33
N TYR A 311 -9.71 2.60 22.40
CA TYR A 311 -9.40 1.23 22.81
C TYR A 311 -8.28 0.63 21.95
N PHE A 312 -8.38 0.75 20.62
CA PHE A 312 -7.34 0.32 19.68
C PHE A 312 -5.97 0.90 20.04
N ARG A 313 -5.83 2.22 20.18
CA ARG A 313 -4.54 2.86 20.50
C ARG A 313 -3.99 2.44 21.86
N ALA A 314 -4.85 2.29 22.87
CA ALA A 314 -4.44 1.85 24.20
C ALA A 314 -3.97 0.39 24.21
N VAL A 315 -4.68 -0.51 23.52
CA VAL A 315 -4.28 -1.91 23.39
C VAL A 315 -3.02 -2.05 22.52
N MET A 316 -2.87 -1.26 21.45
CA MET A 316 -1.64 -1.23 20.64
C MET A 316 -0.41 -0.83 21.46
N TRP A 317 -0.52 0.19 22.32
CA TRP A 317 0.53 0.56 23.28
C TRP A 317 0.92 -0.62 24.17
N LEU A 318 -0.08 -1.23 24.82
CA LEU A 318 0.10 -2.32 25.79
C LEU A 318 0.51 -3.67 25.18
N SER A 319 0.30 -3.86 23.87
CA SER A 319 0.57 -5.11 23.15
C SER A 319 1.82 -5.05 22.28
N ARG A 320 2.30 -3.86 21.90
CA ARG A 320 3.50 -3.71 21.06
C ARG A 320 4.68 -3.02 21.76
N LEU A 321 4.49 -2.04 22.65
CA LEU A 321 5.64 -1.44 23.35
C LEU A 321 6.19 -2.41 24.40
N GLU A 322 7.39 -2.92 24.13
CA GLU A 322 8.02 -4.02 24.86
C GLU A 322 9.16 -3.56 25.77
N LEU A 323 9.43 -4.33 26.82
CA LEU A 323 10.61 -4.20 27.67
C LEU A 323 11.54 -5.38 27.38
N ASN A 324 12.78 -5.09 26.98
CA ASN A 324 13.79 -6.10 26.68
C ASN A 324 14.36 -6.71 27.97
N LEU A 325 14.21 -8.03 28.15
CA LEU A 325 14.55 -8.76 29.39
C LEU A 325 15.92 -9.42 29.32
N VAL A 326 16.24 -10.03 28.18
CA VAL A 326 17.52 -10.70 27.91
C VAL A 326 17.85 -10.49 26.44
N SER A 327 18.90 -9.73 26.16
CA SER A 327 19.44 -9.58 24.82
C SER A 327 20.06 -10.89 24.33
N ARG A 328 20.04 -11.11 23.01
CA ARG A 328 20.57 -12.31 22.36
C ARG A 328 21.55 -11.89 21.28
N SER A 329 21.30 -12.21 20.00
CA SER A 329 22.06 -11.65 18.88
C SER A 329 21.85 -10.14 18.75
N SER A 330 20.68 -9.66 19.19
CA SER A 330 20.33 -8.26 19.32
C SER A 330 19.36 -8.03 20.48
N ARG A 331 19.18 -6.77 20.87
CA ARG A 331 18.08 -6.26 21.71
C ARG A 331 16.90 -5.80 20.85
N SER A 332 15.68 -5.87 21.38
CA SER A 332 14.47 -5.58 20.60
C SER A 332 14.36 -4.10 20.23
N SER A 333 13.85 -3.79 19.04
CA SER A 333 13.66 -2.41 18.56
C SER A 333 14.95 -1.56 18.64
N ALA A 334 16.11 -2.18 18.36
CA ALA A 334 17.40 -1.49 18.33
C ALA A 334 17.44 -0.46 17.17
N PRO A 335 17.97 0.76 17.40
CA PRO A 335 18.14 1.75 16.34
C PRO A 335 19.43 1.51 15.55
N GLY A 336 19.31 1.55 14.21
CA GLY A 336 20.40 1.28 13.27
C GLY A 336 20.35 -0.12 12.64
N PRO A 337 21.11 -0.37 11.56
CA PRO A 337 21.05 -1.61 10.78
C PRO A 337 21.84 -2.78 11.38
N THR A 338 22.68 -2.54 12.39
CA THR A 338 23.61 -3.53 12.94
C THR A 338 23.05 -4.19 14.21
N PRO A 339 23.13 -5.52 14.37
CA PRO A 339 22.77 -6.21 15.61
C PRO A 339 23.54 -5.68 16.82
N ASP A 340 22.81 -5.31 17.86
CA ASP A 340 23.33 -4.77 19.12
C ASP A 340 22.95 -5.69 20.29
N PRO A 341 23.82 -6.63 20.69
CA PRO A 341 23.53 -7.63 21.72
C PRO A 341 23.65 -7.08 23.16
N ARG A 342 23.85 -5.78 23.36
CA ARG A 342 23.99 -5.20 24.70
C ARG A 342 22.72 -5.39 25.53
N GLU A 343 22.92 -5.72 26.80
CA GLU A 343 21.84 -5.93 27.77
C GLU A 343 21.14 -4.63 28.17
N THR A 344 19.91 -4.77 28.68
CA THR A 344 19.02 -3.65 29.03
C THR A 344 18.46 -3.79 30.46
N PRO A 345 19.31 -3.74 31.52
CA PRO A 345 18.87 -4.04 32.88
C PRO A 345 17.66 -3.22 33.35
N ARG A 346 17.61 -1.93 33.01
CA ARG A 346 16.51 -1.02 33.35
C ARG A 346 15.14 -1.50 32.85
N GLU A 347 15.05 -1.97 31.61
CA GLU A 347 13.80 -2.53 31.06
C GLU A 347 13.41 -3.83 31.76
N ALA A 348 14.38 -4.69 32.10
CA ALA A 348 14.14 -5.92 32.85
C ALA A 348 13.68 -5.65 34.30
N LEU A 349 14.17 -4.59 34.94
CA LEU A 349 13.69 -4.15 36.25
C LEU A 349 12.30 -3.50 36.16
N ALA A 350 12.01 -2.75 35.11
CA ALA A 350 10.67 -2.24 34.83
C ALA A 350 9.65 -3.38 34.60
N ALA A 351 10.04 -4.46 33.94
CA ALA A 351 9.20 -5.64 33.79
C ALA A 351 8.84 -6.28 35.15
N LEU A 352 9.84 -6.47 36.03
CA LEU A 352 9.61 -6.99 37.38
C LEU A 352 8.73 -6.04 38.22
N ALA A 353 8.93 -4.73 38.10
CA ALA A 353 8.14 -3.72 38.81
C ALA A 353 6.69 -3.66 38.30
N LEU A 354 6.48 -3.87 37.00
CA LEU A 354 5.14 -3.93 36.39
C LEU A 354 4.36 -5.15 36.91
N ALA A 355 5.03 -6.30 37.06
CA ALA A 355 4.47 -7.50 37.67
C ALA A 355 4.16 -7.33 39.17
N ASP A 356 5.10 -6.77 39.95
CA ASP A 356 4.91 -6.45 41.38
C ASP A 356 3.76 -5.44 41.58
N LEU A 357 3.54 -4.52 40.63
CA LEU A 357 2.44 -3.56 40.66
C LEU A 357 1.08 -4.20 40.39
N VAL A 358 0.97 -5.21 39.52
CA VAL A 358 -0.27 -5.98 39.32
C VAL A 358 -0.66 -6.74 40.59
N ASP A 359 0.32 -7.32 41.30
CA ASP A 359 0.12 -7.93 42.62
C ASP A 359 -0.38 -6.91 43.65
N ARG A 360 0.33 -5.78 43.81
CA ARG A 360 -0.06 -4.71 44.76
C ARG A 360 -1.43 -4.09 44.47
N ALA A 361 -1.82 -4.00 43.21
CA ALA A 361 -3.13 -3.49 42.80
C ALA A 361 -4.25 -4.54 42.87
N GLY A 362 -3.95 -5.81 43.23
CA GLY A 362 -4.91 -6.89 43.30
C GLY A 362 -5.52 -7.31 41.95
N GLN A 363 -4.89 -6.96 40.83
CA GLN A 363 -5.48 -7.09 39.48
C GLN A 363 -5.20 -8.43 38.78
N ASN A 364 -4.58 -9.40 39.48
CA ASN A 364 -4.17 -10.68 38.91
C ASN A 364 -5.28 -11.42 38.13
N ASP A 365 -6.49 -11.51 38.68
CA ASP A 365 -7.60 -12.23 38.05
C ASP A 365 -8.21 -11.47 36.87
N ALA A 366 -8.19 -10.14 36.91
CA ALA A 366 -8.65 -9.28 35.81
C ALA A 366 -7.66 -9.31 34.64
N VAL A 367 -6.35 -9.19 34.91
CA VAL A 367 -5.28 -9.39 33.91
C VAL A 367 -5.35 -10.80 33.32
N SER A 368 -5.52 -11.83 34.15
CA SER A 368 -5.68 -13.21 33.68
C SER A 368 -6.95 -13.42 32.85
N SER A 369 -7.99 -12.62 33.06
CA SER A 369 -9.23 -12.67 32.26
C SER A 369 -9.08 -11.97 30.91
N LEU A 370 -8.41 -10.82 30.86
CA LEU A 370 -8.01 -10.17 29.61
C LEU A 370 -7.13 -11.10 28.76
N GLU A 371 -6.15 -11.75 29.39
CA GLU A 371 -5.26 -12.72 28.73
C GLU A 371 -6.02 -13.93 28.19
N ARG A 372 -6.98 -14.48 28.93
CA ARG A 372 -7.85 -15.57 28.43
C ARG A 372 -8.67 -15.12 27.22
N ALA A 373 -9.29 -13.93 27.26
CA ALA A 373 -10.07 -13.41 26.15
C ALA A 373 -9.21 -13.16 24.90
N PHE A 374 -8.08 -12.49 25.05
CA PHE A 374 -7.13 -12.24 23.95
C PHE A 374 -6.57 -13.55 23.37
N SER A 375 -6.40 -14.59 24.20
CA SER A 375 -5.98 -15.91 23.73
C SER A 375 -7.07 -16.65 22.95
N ALA A 376 -8.29 -16.72 23.48
CA ALA A 376 -9.43 -17.40 22.85
C ALA A 376 -9.87 -16.73 21.53
N LEU A 377 -9.58 -15.44 21.37
CA LEU A 377 -9.73 -14.73 20.11
C LEU A 377 -8.56 -15.03 19.16
N GLY A 378 -7.33 -14.66 19.52
CA GLY A 378 -6.26 -14.38 18.55
C GLY A 378 -4.98 -15.23 18.61
N GLY A 379 -4.88 -16.25 19.47
CA GLY A 379 -3.66 -17.05 19.60
C GLY A 379 -2.90 -16.89 20.92
N ARG A 380 -1.81 -17.66 21.07
CA ARG A 380 -0.89 -17.55 22.21
C ARG A 380 0.13 -16.41 22.01
N ARG A 381 0.68 -15.90 23.11
CA ARG A 381 1.84 -14.99 23.12
C ARG A 381 3.15 -15.78 23.32
N GLU A 382 4.24 -15.31 22.73
CA GLU A 382 5.60 -15.90 22.88
C GLU A 382 6.51 -15.10 23.81
N ASP A 383 6.17 -13.85 24.09
CA ASP A 383 6.88 -13.02 25.06
C ASP A 383 6.48 -13.41 26.49
N VAL A 384 7.31 -13.04 27.46
CA VAL A 384 7.09 -13.38 28.87
C VAL A 384 5.85 -12.62 29.34
N SER A 385 4.79 -13.33 29.74
CA SER A 385 3.58 -12.68 30.26
C SER A 385 3.79 -12.12 31.67
N ILE A 386 2.88 -11.27 32.14
CA ILE A 386 2.88 -10.81 33.54
C ILE A 386 2.82 -11.99 34.52
N SER A 387 2.07 -13.05 34.20
CA SER A 387 2.00 -14.27 35.01
C SER A 387 3.32 -15.07 34.98
N ASP A 388 4.00 -15.13 33.83
CA ASP A 388 5.31 -15.76 33.72
C ASP A 388 6.39 -14.96 34.47
N LEU A 389 6.35 -13.62 34.43
CA LEU A 389 7.25 -12.76 35.21
C LEU A 389 7.08 -13.00 36.72
N ARG A 390 5.85 -13.14 37.22
CA ARG A 390 5.57 -13.49 38.62
C ARG A 390 6.14 -14.87 38.98
N ALA A 391 5.93 -15.87 38.12
CA ALA A 391 6.47 -17.21 38.31
C ALA A 391 8.01 -17.24 38.27
N LEU A 392 8.64 -16.52 37.33
CA LEU A 392 10.08 -16.36 37.21
C LEU A 392 10.69 -15.65 38.43
N ARG A 393 10.06 -14.57 38.90
CA ARG A 393 10.48 -13.84 40.11
C ARG A 393 10.47 -14.75 41.35
N ALA A 394 9.42 -15.56 41.50
CA ALA A 394 9.31 -16.54 42.58
C ALA A 394 10.36 -17.66 42.45
N GLN A 395 10.53 -18.22 41.24
CA GLN A 395 11.56 -19.24 40.93
C GLN A 395 12.98 -18.73 41.25
N ALA A 396 13.27 -17.48 40.88
CA ALA A 396 14.55 -16.81 41.09
C ALA A 396 14.73 -16.25 42.51
N LYS A 397 13.70 -16.34 43.37
CA LYS A 397 13.67 -15.79 44.74
C LYS A 397 13.98 -14.28 44.82
N ILE A 398 13.54 -13.52 43.81
CA ILE A 398 13.78 -12.08 43.69
C ILE A 398 12.88 -11.30 44.66
N ALA A 399 13.42 -11.05 45.86
CA ALA A 399 12.73 -10.33 46.93
C ALA A 399 12.71 -8.79 46.71
N ARG A 400 13.81 -8.24 46.19
CA ARG A 400 13.97 -6.82 45.83
C ARG A 400 14.11 -6.66 44.32
N ILE A 401 13.79 -5.48 43.80
CA ILE A 401 13.98 -5.12 42.39
C ILE A 401 15.11 -4.10 42.33
N ASP A 402 16.33 -4.60 42.14
CA ASP A 402 17.59 -3.84 42.03
C ASP A 402 18.53 -4.55 41.04
N ASP A 403 19.76 -4.08 40.87
CA ASP A 403 20.67 -4.61 39.84
C ASP A 403 20.95 -6.12 39.95
N GLY A 404 20.85 -6.70 41.16
CA GLY A 404 20.95 -8.14 41.37
C GLY A 404 19.76 -8.92 40.82
N ALA A 405 18.56 -8.30 40.81
CA ALA A 405 17.35 -8.89 40.26
C ALA A 405 17.42 -9.11 38.74
N PHE A 406 18.12 -8.24 38.00
CA PHE A 406 18.35 -8.45 36.56
C PHE A 406 19.16 -9.73 36.31
N ALA A 407 20.28 -9.91 37.02
CA ALA A 407 21.12 -11.11 36.88
C ALA A 407 20.33 -12.39 37.24
N ALA A 408 19.55 -12.35 38.32
CA ALA A 408 18.70 -13.47 38.74
C ALA A 408 17.57 -13.78 37.73
N LEU A 409 16.92 -12.76 37.16
CA LEU A 409 15.89 -12.94 36.13
C LEU A 409 16.48 -13.51 34.84
N LYS A 410 17.61 -12.97 34.37
CA LYS A 410 18.33 -13.48 33.18
C LYS A 410 18.73 -14.95 33.37
N ALA A 411 19.26 -15.31 34.55
CA ALA A 411 19.61 -16.69 34.88
C ALA A 411 18.37 -17.62 34.91
N ALA A 412 17.24 -17.16 35.46
CA ALA A 412 16.00 -17.93 35.48
C ALA A 412 15.37 -18.10 34.09
N ILE A 413 15.42 -17.07 33.23
CA ILE A 413 15.01 -17.17 31.83
C ILE A 413 15.90 -18.19 31.09
N GLY A 414 17.22 -18.10 31.25
CA GLY A 414 18.17 -19.05 30.67
C GLY A 414 18.10 -19.02 29.14
N THR A 415 17.68 -20.13 28.52
CA THR A 415 17.38 -20.26 27.08
C THR A 415 15.88 -20.25 26.75
N ARG A 416 15.00 -20.12 27.75
CA ARG A 416 13.54 -20.08 27.55
C ARG A 416 13.10 -18.75 26.92
N PHE A 417 11.84 -18.72 26.47
CA PHE A 417 11.20 -17.54 25.85
C PHE A 417 11.95 -16.99 24.62
N GLN A 418 12.60 -17.87 23.87
CA GLN A 418 13.08 -17.57 22.52
C GLN A 418 11.86 -17.45 21.59
N ARG A 419 11.64 -16.24 21.06
CA ARG A 419 10.58 -15.96 20.09
C ARG A 419 10.88 -16.59 18.74
N THR A 420 9.83 -17.01 18.02
CA THR A 420 9.91 -17.44 16.62
C THR A 420 9.49 -16.34 15.64
N ALA A 421 8.68 -15.37 16.09
CA ALA A 421 8.20 -14.27 15.25
C ALA A 421 8.89 -12.91 15.50
N ARG A 422 9.23 -12.22 14.41
CA ARG A 422 9.72 -10.82 14.41
C ARG A 422 8.54 -9.84 14.49
N LEU A 423 7.95 -9.63 15.66
CA LEU A 423 6.83 -8.69 15.87
C LEU A 423 7.25 -7.23 16.17
N HIS A 424 8.53 -6.90 15.94
CA HIS A 424 9.16 -5.60 16.22
C HIS A 424 10.19 -5.31 15.12
N PRO A 425 10.57 -4.04 14.88
CA PRO A 425 11.75 -3.72 14.07
C PRO A 425 13.00 -4.39 14.66
N MET A 426 13.75 -5.13 13.82
CA MET A 426 14.99 -5.80 14.19
C MET A 426 16.07 -5.53 13.12
N PRO A 427 17.34 -5.30 13.48
CA PRO A 427 18.43 -5.16 12.51
C PRO A 427 18.75 -6.48 11.78
N GLN A 428 19.30 -6.37 10.57
CA GLN A 428 19.69 -7.50 9.72
C GLN A 428 20.76 -8.37 10.39
N GLY A 429 20.53 -9.69 10.44
CA GLY A 429 21.35 -10.65 11.18
C GLY A 429 20.88 -10.91 12.63
N SER A 430 19.61 -10.71 12.96
CA SER A 430 19.05 -11.03 14.28
C SER A 430 18.60 -12.49 14.38
N ASP A 431 19.56 -13.42 14.32
CA ASP A 431 19.30 -14.87 14.22
C ASP A 431 18.68 -15.50 15.48
N VAL A 432 19.06 -15.04 16.68
CA VAL A 432 18.40 -15.40 17.94
C VAL A 432 17.68 -14.17 18.51
N LEU A 433 16.35 -14.23 18.55
CA LEU A 433 15.51 -13.13 19.02
C LEU A 433 15.54 -12.99 20.56
N PRO A 434 15.53 -11.75 21.10
CA PRO A 434 15.58 -11.48 22.54
C PRO A 434 14.33 -11.93 23.29
N ALA A 435 14.51 -12.24 24.58
CA ALA A 435 13.39 -12.38 25.50
C ALA A 435 12.89 -10.98 25.89
N ILE A 436 11.58 -10.77 25.76
CA ILE A 436 10.90 -9.48 26.02
C ILE A 436 9.66 -9.72 26.88
N THR A 437 9.05 -8.64 27.39
CA THR A 437 7.66 -8.60 27.86
C THR A 437 6.92 -7.43 27.24
N THR A 438 5.62 -7.57 27.07
CA THR A 438 4.63 -6.49 26.92
C THR A 438 3.53 -6.69 27.97
N PHE A 439 2.61 -5.74 28.17
CA PHE A 439 1.53 -5.95 29.14
C PHE A 439 0.53 -7.00 28.65
N LEU A 440 -0.04 -6.82 27.45
CA LEU A 440 -1.07 -7.71 26.90
C LEU A 440 -0.55 -8.80 25.96
N GLY A 441 0.58 -8.62 25.27
CA GLY A 441 1.13 -9.60 24.32
C GLY A 441 0.42 -9.63 22.96
N ALA A 442 1.07 -9.09 21.92
CA ALA A 442 0.69 -9.40 20.54
C ALA A 442 0.78 -10.92 20.29
N ARG A 443 -0.26 -11.50 19.70
CA ARG A 443 -0.38 -12.95 19.51
C ARG A 443 0.44 -13.44 18.33
N VAL A 444 1.17 -14.54 18.54
CA VAL A 444 1.94 -15.20 17.49
C VAL A 444 1.08 -16.32 16.92
N THR A 445 0.45 -16.01 15.79
CA THR A 445 -0.33 -16.97 15.02
C THR A 445 0.60 -17.86 14.19
N ALA A 446 0.14 -19.05 13.81
CA ALA A 446 0.97 -20.02 13.10
C ALA A 446 1.52 -19.50 11.77
N ASP A 447 0.78 -18.62 11.09
CA ASP A 447 1.24 -17.89 9.90
C ASP A 447 2.30 -16.82 10.24
N SER A 448 2.12 -16.02 11.29
CA SER A 448 3.07 -14.96 11.67
C SER A 448 4.47 -15.47 12.01
N SER A 449 4.60 -16.68 12.55
CA SER A 449 5.90 -17.34 12.78
C SER A 449 6.41 -18.06 11.53
N ALA A 450 5.55 -18.76 10.81
CA ALA A 450 5.94 -19.60 9.69
C ALA A 450 6.29 -18.85 8.41
N LEU A 451 5.88 -17.59 8.23
CA LEU A 451 6.24 -16.77 7.06
C LEU A 451 7.68 -16.20 7.14
N ARG A 452 8.33 -16.25 8.31
CA ARG A 452 9.72 -15.79 8.54
C ARG A 452 10.76 -16.29 7.50
N PRO A 453 10.71 -17.55 7.01
CA PRO A 453 11.65 -18.05 6.01
C PRO A 453 11.54 -17.41 4.62
N LEU A 454 10.46 -16.68 4.34
CA LEU A 454 10.12 -16.20 2.99
C LEU A 454 10.61 -14.78 2.71
N VAL A 455 11.43 -14.22 3.61
CA VAL A 455 12.02 -12.88 3.50
C VAL A 455 13.53 -12.87 3.78
N ASP A 456 14.17 -11.75 3.45
CA ASP A 456 15.61 -11.49 3.28
C ASP A 456 16.54 -12.37 4.13
N ALA A 457 16.36 -12.36 5.45
CA ALA A 457 17.20 -13.07 6.43
C ALA A 457 17.17 -14.61 6.35
N GLU A 458 16.31 -15.21 5.53
CA GLU A 458 16.31 -16.65 5.21
C GLU A 458 16.10 -16.92 3.71
N THR A 459 15.37 -16.05 3.00
CA THR A 459 15.30 -15.98 1.53
C THR A 459 15.90 -14.65 1.07
N PRO A 460 17.21 -14.60 0.76
CA PRO A 460 17.89 -13.37 0.37
C PRO A 460 17.24 -12.65 -0.82
N ALA A 461 17.43 -11.34 -0.87
CA ALA A 461 16.84 -10.37 -1.79
C ALA A 461 15.34 -10.09 -1.60
N ARG A 462 14.63 -10.84 -0.75
CA ARG A 462 13.17 -10.85 -0.73
C ARG A 462 12.60 -10.06 0.45
N LYS A 463 12.25 -8.80 0.23
CA LYS A 463 11.79 -7.91 1.33
C LYS A 463 10.27 -7.90 1.58
N MET A 464 9.50 -8.73 0.86
CA MET A 464 8.04 -8.79 0.97
C MET A 464 7.51 -10.22 0.87
N VAL A 465 6.41 -10.49 1.58
CA VAL A 465 5.56 -11.68 1.42
C VAL A 465 4.32 -11.30 0.61
N GLY A 466 3.97 -12.11 -0.39
CA GLY A 466 2.80 -11.94 -1.24
C GLY A 466 1.69 -12.96 -0.96
N ALA A 467 0.50 -12.72 -1.53
CA ALA A 467 -0.66 -13.60 -1.39
C ALA A 467 -0.38 -15.07 -1.80
N ALA A 468 0.42 -15.27 -2.85
CA ALA A 468 0.77 -16.59 -3.35
C ALA A 468 1.68 -17.38 -2.39
N ASP A 469 2.53 -16.70 -1.60
CA ASP A 469 3.29 -17.35 -0.52
C ASP A 469 2.35 -17.93 0.51
N VAL A 470 1.45 -17.08 1.01
CA VAL A 470 0.50 -17.42 2.08
C VAL A 470 -0.38 -18.58 1.63
N ALA A 471 -0.95 -18.53 0.43
CA ALA A 471 -1.77 -19.63 -0.09
C ALA A 471 -0.98 -20.92 -0.30
N PHE A 472 0.29 -20.85 -0.74
CA PHE A 472 1.16 -22.03 -0.83
C PHE A 472 1.40 -22.64 0.55
N VAL A 473 1.72 -21.80 1.53
CA VAL A 473 2.00 -22.16 2.93
C VAL A 473 0.78 -22.75 3.62
N LEU A 474 -0.43 -22.25 3.33
CA LEU A 474 -1.69 -22.81 3.81
C LEU A 474 -2.04 -24.16 3.16
N GLY A 475 -1.43 -24.50 2.01
CA GLY A 475 -1.48 -25.84 1.42
C GLY A 475 -1.74 -25.89 -0.09
N LEU A 476 -2.03 -24.76 -0.75
CA LEU A 476 -2.37 -24.75 -2.17
C LEU A 476 -1.10 -24.85 -3.03
N ASP A 477 -0.74 -26.06 -3.45
CA ASP A 477 0.41 -26.31 -4.33
C ASP A 477 0.46 -25.41 -5.56
N HIS A 478 -0.69 -25.11 -6.16
CA HIS A 478 -0.76 -24.31 -7.38
C HIS A 478 -0.39 -22.83 -7.17
N ALA A 479 -0.42 -22.32 -5.94
CA ALA A 479 0.06 -20.96 -5.67
C ALA A 479 1.57 -20.83 -6.01
N ARG A 480 2.31 -21.94 -6.02
CA ARG A 480 3.71 -22.00 -6.49
C ARG A 480 3.87 -21.57 -7.96
N THR A 481 2.84 -21.72 -8.79
CA THR A 481 2.83 -21.28 -10.20
C THR A 481 2.97 -19.76 -10.29
N TYR A 482 2.28 -19.01 -9.43
CA TYR A 482 2.37 -17.55 -9.36
C TYR A 482 3.69 -17.07 -8.76
N LEU A 483 4.27 -17.88 -7.87
CA LEU A 483 5.63 -17.69 -7.38
C LEU A 483 6.70 -18.09 -8.41
N ALA A 484 6.38 -18.47 -9.66
CA ALA A 484 7.40 -18.87 -10.63
C ALA A 484 8.44 -17.76 -10.91
N ARG A 485 8.04 -16.49 -10.93
CA ARG A 485 8.96 -15.35 -11.03
C ARG A 485 9.85 -15.25 -9.79
N ASP A 486 9.25 -15.31 -8.61
CA ASP A 486 9.93 -15.22 -7.32
C ASP A 486 10.85 -16.42 -7.06
N LEU A 487 10.50 -17.61 -7.51
CA LEU A 487 11.30 -18.82 -7.43
C LEU A 487 12.53 -18.78 -8.36
N ALA A 488 12.42 -18.08 -9.49
CA ALA A 488 13.53 -17.80 -10.37
C ALA A 488 14.42 -16.66 -9.85
N ALA A 489 13.83 -15.64 -9.21
CA ALA A 489 14.55 -14.50 -8.63
C ALA A 489 15.21 -14.83 -7.27
N TYR A 490 14.64 -15.76 -6.50
CA TYR A 490 15.02 -16.07 -5.13
C TYR A 490 15.20 -17.59 -4.96
N PRO A 491 16.37 -18.17 -5.29
CA PRO A 491 16.58 -19.63 -5.28
C PRO A 491 16.25 -20.32 -3.93
N ALA A 492 16.51 -19.62 -2.82
CA ALA A 492 16.19 -20.10 -1.47
C ALA A 492 14.67 -20.19 -1.17
N LEU A 493 13.83 -19.45 -1.91
CA LEU A 493 12.37 -19.48 -1.72
C LEU A 493 11.79 -20.86 -2.00
N GLY A 494 12.38 -21.61 -2.93
CA GLY A 494 11.91 -22.95 -3.32
C GLY A 494 11.81 -23.92 -2.14
N PRO A 495 12.92 -24.13 -1.39
CA PRO A 495 12.93 -24.84 -0.11
C PRO A 495 12.20 -24.09 1.03
N ASN A 496 12.37 -22.78 1.16
CA ASN A 496 11.81 -22.03 2.29
C ASN A 496 10.27 -21.99 2.29
N LEU A 497 9.62 -22.03 1.12
CA LEU A 497 8.17 -22.24 1.01
C LEU A 497 7.71 -23.57 1.60
N GLN A 498 8.48 -24.66 1.40
CA GLN A 498 8.16 -25.96 2.00
C GLN A 498 8.43 -25.95 3.51
N LYS A 499 9.49 -25.26 3.96
CA LYS A 499 9.78 -25.02 5.38
C LYS A 499 8.66 -24.23 6.06
N ALA A 500 8.21 -23.13 5.47
CA ALA A 500 7.09 -22.31 5.94
C ALA A 500 5.77 -23.09 5.97
N ARG A 501 5.46 -23.83 4.89
CA ARG A 501 4.31 -24.75 4.87
C ARG A 501 4.38 -25.79 5.98
N ALA A 502 5.55 -26.40 6.21
CA ALA A 502 5.75 -27.39 7.26
C ALA A 502 5.57 -26.78 8.67
N LEU A 503 6.05 -25.55 8.89
CA LEU A 503 5.85 -24.81 10.14
C LEU A 503 4.37 -24.53 10.41
N VAL A 504 3.61 -23.99 9.44
CA VAL A 504 2.14 -23.87 9.57
C VAL A 504 1.48 -25.23 9.76
N SER A 505 2.00 -26.27 9.09
CA SER A 505 1.35 -27.58 9.08
C SER A 505 1.49 -28.36 10.37
N ALA A 506 2.66 -28.24 11.03
CA ALA A 506 2.98 -28.87 12.31
C ALA A 506 2.68 -27.98 13.53
N ALA A 507 2.24 -26.73 13.33
CA ALA A 507 1.78 -25.87 14.41
C ALA A 507 0.64 -26.57 15.20
N PRO A 508 0.74 -26.66 16.54
CA PRO A 508 -0.34 -27.19 17.37
C PRO A 508 -1.62 -26.38 17.20
N ASP A 509 -2.77 -27.04 17.34
CA ASP A 509 -4.06 -26.36 17.46
C ASP A 509 -4.24 -25.88 18.92
N PRO A 510 -4.26 -24.56 19.19
CA PRO A 510 -4.48 -24.01 20.53
C PRO A 510 -5.97 -24.00 20.95
N GLY A 511 -6.91 -24.28 20.05
CA GLY A 511 -8.34 -24.28 20.33
C GLY A 511 -9.00 -22.90 20.37
N ASP A 512 -8.47 -21.92 19.62
CA ASP A 512 -9.00 -20.55 19.53
C ASP A 512 -9.68 -20.27 18.18
N LEU A 513 -10.40 -19.14 18.09
CA LEU A 513 -11.16 -18.81 16.88
C LEU A 513 -10.27 -18.52 15.66
N TYR A 514 -9.10 -17.90 15.87
CA TYR A 514 -8.13 -17.64 14.81
C TYR A 514 -7.61 -18.94 14.19
N SER A 515 -7.16 -19.89 15.00
CA SER A 515 -6.63 -21.18 14.57
C SER A 515 -7.69 -22.07 13.94
N ALA A 516 -8.95 -22.02 14.43
CA ALA A 516 -10.07 -22.69 13.78
C ALA A 516 -10.33 -22.15 12.35
N TRP A 517 -10.30 -20.83 12.15
CA TRP A 517 -10.42 -20.19 10.83
C TRP A 517 -9.22 -20.53 9.94
N LEU A 518 -8.00 -20.41 10.45
CA LEU A 518 -6.77 -20.78 9.73
C LEU A 518 -6.81 -22.24 9.29
N GLY A 519 -7.29 -23.14 10.16
CA GLY A 519 -7.52 -24.55 9.87
C GLY A 519 -8.59 -24.78 8.79
N ALA A 520 -9.66 -23.98 8.76
CA ALA A 520 -10.64 -24.00 7.68
C ALA A 520 -10.04 -23.56 6.34
N LEU A 521 -9.22 -22.51 6.31
CA LEU A 521 -8.48 -22.07 5.11
C LEU A 521 -7.50 -23.15 4.62
N ARG A 522 -6.75 -23.79 5.54
CA ARG A 522 -5.85 -24.92 5.21
C ARG A 522 -6.61 -26.11 4.61
N ARG A 523 -7.77 -26.47 5.18
CA ARG A 523 -8.66 -27.52 4.61
C ARG A 523 -9.17 -27.10 3.22
N ALA A 524 -9.56 -25.84 3.04
CA ALA A 524 -9.94 -25.27 1.74
C ALA A 524 -8.78 -25.17 0.73
N ALA A 525 -7.52 -25.27 1.19
CA ALA A 525 -6.30 -25.22 0.38
C ALA A 525 -5.72 -26.60 -0.02
N GLY A 526 -6.09 -27.69 0.67
CA GLY A 526 -5.53 -29.03 0.47
C GLY A 526 -5.75 -29.69 -0.90
N PRO A 527 -5.34 -30.96 -1.11
CA PRO A 527 -5.53 -31.64 -2.39
C PRO A 527 -7.02 -31.78 -2.76
N VAL A 528 -7.31 -31.73 -4.06
CA VAL A 528 -8.68 -31.98 -4.58
C VAL A 528 -8.91 -33.47 -4.75
N ASP A 529 -10.06 -33.95 -4.26
CA ASP A 529 -10.44 -35.37 -4.23
C ASP A 529 -10.41 -36.03 -5.63
N ALA A 530 -10.01 -37.30 -5.69
CA ALA A 530 -10.06 -38.12 -6.90
C ALA A 530 -11.51 -38.30 -7.43
N ALA A 531 -12.52 -38.23 -6.58
CA ALA A 531 -13.94 -38.23 -6.96
C ALA A 531 -14.47 -36.85 -7.41
N ALA A 532 -13.71 -35.76 -7.22
CA ALA A 532 -14.18 -34.42 -7.55
C ALA A 532 -14.38 -34.22 -9.08
N PRO A 533 -15.35 -33.39 -9.50
CA PRO A 533 -15.52 -32.95 -10.89
C PRO A 533 -14.21 -32.55 -11.57
N SER A 534 -14.04 -32.92 -12.85
CA SER A 534 -12.78 -32.75 -13.58
C SER A 534 -12.27 -31.31 -13.65
N PHE A 535 -13.17 -30.32 -13.69
CA PHE A 535 -12.79 -28.90 -13.65
C PHE A 535 -12.02 -28.54 -12.36
N MET A 536 -12.33 -29.16 -11.22
CA MET A 536 -11.67 -28.88 -9.95
C MET A 536 -10.20 -29.35 -9.93
N LYS A 537 -9.81 -30.22 -10.86
CA LYS A 537 -8.44 -30.73 -11.02
C LYS A 537 -7.61 -29.90 -12.02
N THR A 538 -8.20 -28.85 -12.61
CA THR A 538 -7.50 -27.95 -13.56
C THR A 538 -6.78 -26.80 -12.85
N PRO A 539 -5.67 -26.27 -13.41
CA PRO A 539 -5.02 -25.04 -12.95
C PRO A 539 -6.01 -23.90 -12.66
N ALA A 540 -6.89 -23.59 -13.62
CA ALA A 540 -7.88 -22.50 -13.50
C ALA A 540 -8.83 -22.60 -12.30
N TYR A 541 -9.11 -23.81 -11.78
CA TYR A 541 -9.84 -23.93 -10.52
C TYR A 541 -8.95 -23.72 -9.31
N GLN A 542 -7.69 -24.17 -9.36
CA GLN A 542 -6.71 -23.87 -8.31
C GLN A 542 -6.42 -22.35 -8.22
N ASP A 543 -6.47 -21.62 -9.34
CA ASP A 543 -6.41 -20.16 -9.38
C ASP A 543 -7.61 -19.52 -8.65
N ALA A 544 -8.82 -20.03 -8.88
CA ALA A 544 -10.01 -19.58 -8.13
C ALA A 544 -9.90 -19.90 -6.62
N ARG A 545 -9.24 -21.01 -6.25
CA ARG A 545 -8.91 -21.33 -4.85
C ARG A 545 -7.85 -20.37 -4.29
N LEU A 546 -6.88 -19.92 -5.08
CA LEU A 546 -5.88 -18.94 -4.64
C LEU A 546 -6.57 -17.65 -4.19
N SER A 547 -7.49 -17.08 -4.98
CA SER A 547 -8.32 -15.95 -4.53
C SER A 547 -9.12 -16.29 -3.26
N THR A 548 -9.76 -17.47 -3.22
CA THR A 548 -10.53 -17.96 -2.06
C THR A 548 -9.73 -17.94 -0.77
N ILE A 549 -8.52 -18.48 -0.80
CA ILE A 549 -7.62 -18.56 0.35
C ILE A 549 -7.03 -17.19 0.68
N THR A 550 -6.70 -16.39 -0.33
CA THR A 550 -6.08 -15.06 -0.17
C THR A 550 -7.00 -14.10 0.57
N ALA A 551 -8.24 -13.89 0.12
CA ALA A 551 -9.12 -12.93 0.78
C ALA A 551 -9.75 -13.52 2.07
N GLY A 552 -9.89 -14.85 2.17
CA GLY A 552 -10.24 -15.51 3.43
C GLY A 552 -9.15 -15.38 4.50
N TYR A 553 -7.88 -15.32 4.10
CA TYR A 553 -6.76 -14.96 4.97
C TYR A 553 -6.72 -13.46 5.26
N ALA A 554 -7.02 -12.59 4.28
CA ALA A 554 -7.11 -11.15 4.51
C ALA A 554 -8.17 -10.80 5.57
N GLN A 555 -9.31 -11.50 5.57
CA GLN A 555 -10.33 -11.43 6.62
C GLN A 555 -9.80 -11.84 7.98
N LEU A 556 -9.12 -12.99 8.04
CA LEU A 556 -8.49 -13.48 9.26
C LEU A 556 -7.44 -12.49 9.82
N ARG A 557 -6.70 -11.79 8.95
CA ARG A 557 -5.79 -10.71 9.37
C ARG A 557 -6.50 -9.40 9.71
N HIS A 558 -7.72 -9.17 9.23
CA HIS A 558 -8.53 -7.98 9.51
C HIS A 558 -9.27 -8.08 10.85
N ALA A 559 -10.09 -9.13 10.99
CA ALA A 559 -10.88 -9.46 12.17
C ALA A 559 -10.03 -9.47 13.46
N TYR A 560 -8.76 -9.88 13.35
CA TYR A 560 -7.82 -9.97 14.46
C TYR A 560 -6.66 -8.97 14.34
N VAL A 561 -6.80 -7.86 13.59
CA VAL A 561 -5.69 -6.92 13.29
C VAL A 561 -5.02 -6.30 14.52
N LEU A 562 -5.75 -6.15 15.63
CA LEU A 562 -5.26 -5.68 16.92
C LEU A 562 -4.56 -6.77 17.77
N LEU A 563 -4.89 -8.04 17.51
CA LEU A 563 -4.51 -9.19 18.33
C LEU A 563 -3.38 -9.99 17.69
N ALA A 564 -3.54 -10.39 16.43
CA ALA A 564 -2.57 -11.16 15.67
C ALA A 564 -1.40 -10.26 15.23
N GLY A 565 -0.24 -10.48 15.83
CA GLY A 565 0.96 -9.66 15.59
C GLY A 565 1.36 -9.65 14.11
N GLN A 566 1.58 -8.45 13.57
CA GLN A 566 2.10 -8.28 12.21
C GLN A 566 3.62 -8.53 12.22
N PRO A 567 4.14 -9.50 11.44
CA PRO A 567 5.57 -9.74 11.34
C PRO A 567 6.27 -8.62 10.54
N TYR A 568 7.50 -8.29 10.94
CA TYR A 568 8.43 -7.45 10.20
C TYR A 568 9.49 -8.32 9.49
N ASP A 569 10.02 -7.78 8.40
CA ASP A 569 11.33 -8.11 7.87
C ASP A 569 12.46 -7.67 8.84
N GLU A 570 13.73 -7.85 8.44
CA GLU A 570 14.84 -7.23 9.16
C GLU A 570 15.26 -5.95 8.45
N GLY A 571 15.41 -4.87 9.22
CA GLY A 571 15.81 -3.57 8.71
C GLY A 571 17.28 -3.54 8.32
N GLY A 572 17.55 -3.48 7.02
CA GLY A 572 18.89 -3.34 6.48
C GLY A 572 18.95 -3.22 4.97
N CYS A 573 20.10 -2.74 4.49
CA CYS A 573 20.49 -2.75 3.08
C CYS A 573 21.63 -3.74 2.88
N GLU A 574 21.32 -5.03 2.96
CA GLU A 574 22.15 -6.05 2.31
C GLU A 574 21.90 -6.02 0.80
N ILE A 575 22.98 -6.14 0.01
CA ILE A 575 22.93 -6.50 -1.39
C ILE A 575 23.23 -8.00 -1.42
N PRO A 576 22.23 -8.81 -1.79
CA PRO A 576 22.17 -10.25 -1.49
C PRO A 576 23.15 -11.05 -2.34
N ASP A 577 23.35 -10.59 -3.57
CA ASP A 577 24.49 -10.87 -4.43
C ASP A 577 24.73 -9.64 -5.31
N GLY A 578 25.94 -9.45 -5.82
CA GLY A 578 26.32 -8.20 -6.49
C GLY A 578 27.34 -8.40 -7.59
N PHE A 579 26.88 -8.41 -8.83
CA PHE A 579 27.73 -8.56 -10.02
C PHE A 579 28.37 -7.22 -10.40
N VAL A 580 29.71 -7.15 -10.40
CA VAL A 580 30.46 -6.03 -10.97
C VAL A 580 30.70 -6.34 -12.45
N GLU A 581 30.48 -5.35 -13.33
CA GLU A 581 30.67 -5.56 -14.77
C GLU A 581 32.10 -6.06 -15.04
N PRO A 582 32.30 -7.18 -15.77
CA PRO A 582 33.57 -7.91 -15.78
C PRO A 582 34.61 -7.28 -16.72
N VAL A 583 34.92 -6.01 -16.47
CA VAL A 583 35.86 -5.15 -17.20
C VAL A 583 36.99 -4.68 -16.27
N PRO A 584 37.79 -5.59 -15.67
CA PRO A 584 38.83 -5.22 -14.71
C PRO A 584 39.86 -4.26 -15.31
N ASP A 585 40.16 -4.39 -16.60
CA ASP A 585 41.06 -3.50 -17.35
C ASP A 585 40.54 -2.04 -17.40
N LEU A 586 39.21 -1.85 -17.40
CA LEU A 586 38.60 -0.52 -17.30
C LEU A 586 38.76 0.04 -15.89
N TYR A 587 38.54 -0.77 -14.85
CA TYR A 587 38.71 -0.33 -13.46
C TYR A 587 40.18 -0.04 -13.13
N ASP A 588 41.12 -0.84 -13.64
CA ASP A 588 42.56 -0.55 -13.58
C ASP A 588 42.91 0.76 -14.30
N ALA A 589 42.32 1.02 -15.48
CA ALA A 589 42.51 2.27 -16.20
C ALA A 589 41.92 3.48 -15.44
N VAL A 590 40.80 3.30 -14.72
CA VAL A 590 40.21 4.34 -13.84
C VAL A 590 41.06 4.55 -12.59
N ALA A 591 41.62 3.50 -11.99
CA ALA A 591 42.56 3.61 -10.88
C ALA A 591 43.87 4.31 -11.29
N GLU A 592 44.40 4.02 -12.49
CA GLU A 592 45.55 4.71 -13.08
C GLU A 592 45.24 6.18 -13.43
N TYR A 593 44.04 6.47 -13.96
CA TYR A 593 43.55 7.84 -14.14
C TYR A 593 43.51 8.59 -12.80
N ALA A 594 42.96 7.97 -11.76
CA ALA A 594 42.86 8.55 -10.43
C ALA A 594 44.26 8.81 -9.82
N ARG A 595 45.18 7.85 -9.93
CA ARG A 595 46.59 8.00 -9.53
C ARG A 595 47.32 9.12 -10.27
N ARG A 596 47.03 9.33 -11.56
CA ARG A 596 47.52 10.50 -12.32
C ARG A 596 46.90 11.79 -11.80
N GLY A 597 45.61 11.77 -11.45
CA GLY A 597 44.90 12.86 -10.79
C GLY A 597 45.50 13.26 -9.45
N GLU A 598 45.87 12.30 -8.59
CA GLU A 598 46.58 12.56 -7.33
C GLU A 598 47.89 13.33 -7.56
N LYS A 599 48.74 12.85 -8.48
CA LYS A 599 50.01 13.50 -8.84
C LYS A 599 49.81 14.88 -9.48
N LEU A 600 48.79 15.03 -10.33
CA LEU A 600 48.44 16.30 -10.94
C LEU A 600 48.00 17.31 -9.86
N ALA A 601 47.11 16.92 -8.95
CA ALA A 601 46.64 17.77 -7.86
C ALA A 601 47.78 18.18 -6.91
N GLN A 602 48.73 17.28 -6.62
CA GLN A 602 49.97 17.62 -5.89
C GLN A 602 50.81 18.70 -6.60
N THR A 603 50.74 18.77 -7.94
CA THR A 603 51.56 19.68 -8.77
C THR A 603 50.86 21.03 -9.02
N VAL A 604 49.58 21.03 -9.41
CA VAL A 604 48.86 22.25 -9.84
C VAL A 604 47.90 22.83 -8.79
N ALA A 605 47.54 22.05 -7.77
CA ALA A 605 46.63 22.46 -6.71
C ALA A 605 47.02 21.88 -5.33
N PRO A 606 48.28 22.02 -4.87
CA PRO A 606 48.77 21.35 -3.66
C PRO A 606 47.95 21.68 -2.40
N ALA A 607 47.38 22.88 -2.33
CA ALA A 607 46.49 23.35 -1.27
C ALA A 607 45.05 22.78 -1.33
N ASP A 608 44.57 22.29 -2.49
CA ASP A 608 43.27 21.61 -2.58
C ASP A 608 43.39 20.16 -2.08
N ALA A 609 43.31 20.02 -0.75
CA ALA A 609 43.23 18.72 -0.10
C ALA A 609 42.00 17.90 -0.50
N ARG A 610 40.91 18.53 -0.97
CA ARG A 610 39.70 17.84 -1.43
C ARG A 610 39.93 17.17 -2.78
N ALA A 611 40.60 17.85 -3.72
CA ALA A 611 41.01 17.24 -4.99
C ALA A 611 41.90 16.00 -4.78
N ARG A 612 42.87 16.09 -3.86
CA ARG A 612 43.73 14.93 -3.52
C ARG A 612 42.95 13.81 -2.84
N GLY A 613 42.08 14.12 -1.87
CA GLY A 613 41.23 13.13 -1.20
C GLY A 613 40.26 12.43 -2.16
N TYR A 614 39.62 13.17 -3.07
CA TYR A 614 38.77 12.64 -4.13
C TYR A 614 39.51 11.63 -5.03
N PHE A 615 40.67 11.99 -5.56
CA PHE A 615 41.42 11.08 -6.44
C PHE A 615 41.93 9.84 -5.69
N ALA A 616 42.41 9.97 -4.45
CA ALA A 616 42.77 8.81 -3.63
C ALA A 616 41.58 7.87 -3.39
N ARG A 617 40.39 8.43 -3.08
CA ARG A 617 39.17 7.65 -2.83
C ARG A 617 38.61 6.98 -4.08
N LEU A 618 38.64 7.67 -5.23
CA LEU A 618 38.29 7.10 -6.53
C LEU A 618 39.22 5.93 -6.87
N ARG A 619 40.52 6.05 -6.60
CA ARG A 619 41.49 4.97 -6.79
C ARG A 619 41.18 3.76 -5.92
N GLU A 620 40.94 3.95 -4.62
CA GLU A 620 40.55 2.87 -3.69
C GLU A 620 39.30 2.11 -4.17
N VAL A 621 38.24 2.82 -4.56
CA VAL A 621 36.98 2.21 -5.01
C VAL A 621 37.19 1.46 -6.34
N ALA A 622 37.95 2.02 -7.28
CA ALA A 622 38.28 1.36 -8.54
C ALA A 622 39.15 0.11 -8.34
N GLU A 623 40.14 0.14 -7.44
CA GLU A 623 40.97 -1.01 -7.08
C GLU A 623 40.12 -2.14 -6.46
N VAL A 624 39.15 -1.82 -5.60
CA VAL A 624 38.23 -2.82 -5.02
C VAL A 624 37.29 -3.43 -6.08
N LEU A 625 36.72 -2.62 -6.97
CA LEU A 625 35.89 -3.10 -8.08
C LEU A 625 36.70 -3.98 -9.06
N ALA A 626 37.96 -3.62 -9.33
CA ALA A 626 38.87 -4.43 -10.14
C ALA A 626 39.20 -5.79 -9.50
N ILE A 627 39.29 -5.87 -8.16
CA ILE A 627 39.48 -7.14 -7.46
C ILE A 627 38.23 -8.02 -7.58
N ILE A 628 37.05 -7.44 -7.33
CA ILE A 628 35.76 -8.15 -7.46
C ILE A 628 35.57 -8.70 -8.88
N ALA A 629 35.73 -7.88 -9.91
CA ALA A 629 35.60 -8.30 -11.31
C ALA A 629 36.57 -9.43 -11.72
N ARG A 630 37.78 -9.51 -11.12
CA ARG A 630 38.74 -10.60 -11.34
C ARG A 630 38.46 -11.86 -10.52
N ASP A 631 37.71 -11.78 -9.43
CA ASP A 631 37.16 -12.94 -8.74
C ASP A 631 36.02 -13.56 -9.56
N GLU A 632 35.10 -12.72 -10.03
CA GLU A 632 33.95 -13.15 -10.84
C GLU A 632 34.37 -13.74 -12.19
N LEU A 633 35.30 -13.10 -12.92
CA LEU A 633 35.88 -13.64 -14.17
C LEU A 633 36.61 -14.97 -13.98
N ALA A 634 37.10 -15.25 -12.77
CA ALA A 634 37.76 -16.50 -12.43
C ALA A 634 36.80 -17.55 -11.82
N GLY A 635 35.48 -17.28 -11.83
CA GLY A 635 34.46 -18.17 -11.29
C GLY A 635 34.50 -18.32 -9.76
N ARG A 636 35.16 -17.39 -9.04
CA ARG A 636 35.15 -17.38 -7.57
C ARG A 636 33.89 -16.68 -7.08
N ALA A 637 33.12 -17.37 -6.25
CA ALA A 637 31.99 -16.76 -5.54
C ALA A 637 32.49 -15.66 -4.60
N LEU A 638 31.75 -14.54 -4.52
CA LEU A 638 32.14 -13.40 -3.69
C LEU A 638 32.28 -13.78 -2.22
N THR A 639 33.24 -13.13 -1.55
CA THR A 639 33.36 -13.15 -0.09
C THR A 639 32.30 -12.28 0.57
N ASP A 640 32.01 -12.53 1.86
CA ASP A 640 31.09 -11.70 2.64
C ASP A 640 31.57 -10.24 2.78
N ALA A 641 32.87 -9.99 2.63
CA ALA A 641 33.42 -8.64 2.62
C ALA A 641 33.06 -7.89 1.32
N GLN A 642 33.10 -8.59 0.18
CA GLN A 642 32.73 -8.02 -1.13
C GLN A 642 31.22 -7.76 -1.23
N ARG A 643 30.37 -8.72 -0.81
CA ARG A 643 28.91 -8.49 -0.68
C ARG A 643 28.58 -7.26 0.17
N ARG A 644 29.18 -7.16 1.37
CA ARG A 644 28.98 -6.00 2.27
C ARG A 644 29.56 -4.69 1.72
N PHE A 645 30.68 -4.71 1.00
CA PHE A 645 31.18 -3.52 0.32
C PHE A 645 30.17 -3.01 -0.71
N LEU A 646 29.70 -3.89 -1.60
CA LEU A 646 28.72 -3.53 -2.63
C LEU A 646 27.42 -3.03 -1.99
N SER A 647 26.96 -3.59 -0.87
CA SER A 647 25.73 -3.17 -0.21
C SER A 647 25.73 -1.75 0.36
N MET A 648 26.90 -1.17 0.63
CA MET A 648 27.06 0.20 1.15
C MET A 648 27.12 1.27 0.04
N VAL A 649 26.46 1.03 -1.10
CA VAL A 649 26.54 1.89 -2.29
C VAL A 649 25.90 3.28 -2.10
N VAL A 650 24.61 3.34 -1.71
CA VAL A 650 23.82 4.58 -1.58
C VAL A 650 22.86 4.48 -0.40
N GLU A 651 22.87 5.51 0.45
CA GLU A 651 21.89 5.80 1.49
C GLU A 651 21.51 7.29 1.40
N MET A 652 20.21 7.59 1.50
CA MET A 652 19.66 8.93 1.35
C MET A 652 18.56 9.18 2.37
N VAL A 653 18.74 10.16 3.27
CA VAL A 653 17.71 10.56 4.25
C VAL A 653 17.23 11.98 3.94
N PRO A 654 15.91 12.19 3.75
CA PRO A 654 15.35 13.54 3.55
C PRO A 654 15.66 14.48 4.72
N GLY A 655 16.06 15.70 4.42
CA GLY A 655 16.27 16.75 5.40
C GLY A 655 14.95 17.24 6.02
N GLY A 656 15.03 17.84 7.21
CA GLY A 656 13.87 18.34 7.93
C GLY A 656 14.18 19.58 8.76
N THR A 657 13.19 20.09 9.49
CA THR A 657 13.37 21.27 10.37
C THR A 657 14.34 21.05 11.52
N GLY A 658 14.70 19.81 11.83
CA GLY A 658 15.68 19.43 12.85
C GLY A 658 17.09 19.11 12.33
N GLY A 659 17.36 19.16 11.02
CA GLY A 659 18.68 18.86 10.48
C GLY A 659 18.75 18.75 8.95
N PRO A 660 19.95 18.93 8.36
CA PRO A 660 20.17 18.75 6.92
C PRO A 660 19.90 17.30 6.49
N PRO A 661 19.65 17.06 5.18
CA PRO A 661 19.65 15.71 4.63
C PRO A 661 21.00 15.01 4.83
N THR A 662 21.02 13.69 4.69
CA THR A 662 22.28 12.91 4.68
C THR A 662 22.37 12.04 3.44
N TYR A 663 23.56 12.04 2.82
CA TYR A 663 23.87 11.33 1.57
C TYR A 663 25.17 10.51 1.75
N THR A 664 24.98 9.24 2.09
CA THR A 664 25.97 8.32 2.67
C THR A 664 26.12 7.05 1.83
N GLY A 665 27.22 6.33 1.99
CA GLY A 665 27.60 5.22 1.10
C GLY A 665 28.64 5.61 0.03
N TRP A 666 29.32 4.60 -0.52
CA TRP A 666 30.55 4.79 -1.31
C TRP A 666 30.32 5.40 -2.69
N TYR A 667 29.10 5.35 -3.23
CA TYR A 667 28.80 6.02 -4.50
C TYR A 667 28.91 7.55 -4.35
N PHE A 668 28.48 8.11 -3.22
CA PHE A 668 28.69 9.54 -2.94
C PHE A 668 30.15 9.88 -2.62
N ASP A 669 31.00 8.90 -2.27
CA ASP A 669 32.43 9.12 -2.03
C ASP A 669 33.22 9.36 -3.33
N ILE A 670 32.70 8.90 -4.47
CA ILE A 670 33.33 9.07 -5.80
C ILE A 670 32.81 10.30 -6.57
N PHE A 671 32.16 11.25 -5.88
CA PHE A 671 31.88 12.60 -6.37
C PHE A 671 32.76 13.62 -5.64
N ARG A 672 33.13 14.71 -6.31
CA ARG A 672 33.89 15.81 -5.69
C ARG A 672 32.99 16.66 -4.78
N GLY A 673 31.69 16.70 -5.08
CA GLY A 673 30.64 17.38 -4.33
C GLY A 673 29.43 16.48 -4.09
N ARG A 674 29.61 15.44 -3.23
CA ARG A 674 28.65 14.39 -2.81
C ARG A 674 27.19 14.62 -3.24
N GLU A 675 26.56 15.65 -2.70
CA GLU A 675 25.11 15.86 -2.74
C GLU A 675 24.64 16.54 -4.03
N VAL A 676 25.40 17.55 -4.49
CA VAL A 676 24.98 18.43 -5.61
C VAL A 676 25.21 17.73 -6.95
N GLU A 677 26.31 16.99 -7.06
CA GLU A 677 26.69 16.30 -8.30
C GLU A 677 25.86 15.03 -8.51
N ALA A 678 25.58 14.25 -7.46
CA ALA A 678 24.90 12.96 -7.57
C ALA A 678 23.36 13.01 -7.74
N LEU A 679 22.73 14.17 -7.54
CA LEU A 679 21.27 14.34 -7.58
C LEU A 679 20.74 15.07 -8.82
N THR A 680 21.62 15.37 -9.78
CA THR A 680 21.23 15.98 -11.06
C THR A 680 20.47 14.96 -11.92
N GLY A 681 19.48 15.43 -12.69
CA GLY A 681 18.58 14.56 -13.44
C GLY A 681 19.29 13.75 -14.54
N ALA A 682 19.02 12.45 -14.60
CA ALA A 682 19.64 11.51 -15.56
C ALA A 682 19.18 11.64 -17.03
N SER A 683 18.48 12.73 -17.38
CA SER A 683 18.23 13.11 -18.78
C SER A 683 19.51 13.74 -19.33
N LEU A 684 20.32 12.98 -20.07
CA LEU A 684 21.59 13.44 -20.64
C LEU A 684 21.64 13.32 -22.16
N VAL A 685 22.58 14.04 -22.77
CA VAL A 685 22.97 13.93 -24.18
C VAL A 685 24.47 14.21 -24.34
N ALA A 686 25.11 13.61 -25.35
CA ALA A 686 26.50 13.92 -25.71
C ALA A 686 26.72 13.74 -27.22
N ASP A 687 27.51 14.62 -27.84
CA ASP A 687 27.89 14.56 -29.25
C ASP A 687 29.13 13.68 -29.46
N TYR A 688 28.92 12.42 -29.85
CA TYR A 688 30.01 11.44 -29.99
C TYR A 688 30.69 11.42 -31.37
N TYR A 689 30.09 12.05 -32.38
CA TYR A 689 30.64 12.11 -33.73
C TYR A 689 30.24 13.41 -34.44
N THR A 690 31.05 13.86 -35.41
CA THR A 690 30.76 15.00 -36.28
C THR A 690 31.21 14.68 -37.69
N SER A 691 30.29 14.71 -38.65
CA SER A 691 30.61 14.62 -40.07
C SER A 691 30.63 16.02 -40.67
N GLY A 692 31.81 16.47 -41.11
CA GLY A 692 31.94 17.71 -41.89
C GLY A 692 31.24 17.60 -43.24
N ASP A 693 31.39 16.46 -43.92
CA ASP A 693 30.85 16.23 -45.27
C ASP A 693 29.31 16.16 -45.29
N ALA A 694 28.68 15.65 -44.23
CA ALA A 694 27.22 15.58 -44.10
C ALA A 694 26.61 16.77 -43.32
N GLY A 695 27.43 17.56 -42.61
CA GLY A 695 26.94 18.62 -41.72
C GLY A 695 26.17 18.11 -40.50
N LEU A 696 26.47 16.91 -39.98
CA LEU A 696 25.71 16.23 -38.92
C LEU A 696 26.53 15.87 -37.67
N VAL A 697 25.81 15.69 -36.56
CA VAL A 697 26.28 15.34 -35.20
C VAL A 697 25.34 14.28 -34.60
N ALA A 698 25.83 13.33 -33.80
CA ALA A 698 25.07 12.15 -33.31
C ALA A 698 25.05 12.00 -31.76
N TYR A 699 23.96 11.45 -31.19
CA TYR A 699 23.58 11.55 -29.75
C TYR A 699 22.77 10.33 -29.19
N VAL A 700 22.49 10.25 -27.86
CA VAL A 700 21.76 9.15 -27.13
C VAL A 700 20.95 9.63 -25.87
N GLY A 701 19.95 8.88 -25.31
CA GLY A 701 19.00 9.29 -24.20
C GLY A 701 18.05 8.19 -23.54
N ALA A 702 16.94 8.51 -22.79
CA ALA A 702 16.08 7.51 -22.03
C ALA A 702 14.55 7.83 -21.63
N SER A 703 13.61 6.83 -21.40
CA SER A 703 12.10 7.00 -21.10
C SER A 703 11.20 5.91 -20.35
N ARG A 704 9.82 5.86 -20.50
CA ARG A 704 8.73 5.57 -19.45
C ARG A 704 7.42 4.70 -19.87
N PRO A 705 6.47 4.17 -18.98
CA PRO A 705 5.52 2.96 -19.14
C PRO A 705 3.90 3.06 -19.06
N ARG A 706 3.07 1.93 -19.03
CA ARG A 706 1.54 1.80 -19.31
C ARG A 706 0.61 0.66 -18.61
N LEU A 707 -0.61 0.22 -19.13
CA LEU A 707 -1.78 -0.53 -18.45
C LEU A 707 -2.77 -1.45 -19.34
N GLY A 708 -3.48 -2.57 -18.91
CA GLY A 708 -4.13 -3.62 -19.83
C GLY A 708 -5.39 -4.62 -19.63
N VAL A 709 -5.58 -5.77 -20.42
CA VAL A 709 -6.80 -6.69 -20.76
C VAL A 709 -6.58 -8.33 -20.89
N PHE A 710 -7.56 -9.34 -21.04
CA PHE A 710 -7.50 -10.92 -21.21
C PHE A 710 -8.73 -11.74 -21.91
N VAL A 711 -8.75 -13.13 -22.03
CA VAL A 711 -9.77 -14.13 -22.65
C VAL A 711 -9.93 -15.53 -21.92
N VAL A 712 -11.00 -16.37 -22.16
CA VAL A 712 -11.29 -17.74 -21.57
C VAL A 712 -11.98 -18.77 -22.53
N ASP A 713 -11.63 -20.08 -22.54
CA ASP A 713 -12.18 -21.10 -23.49
C ASP A 713 -12.61 -22.50 -22.96
N VAL A 714 -12.85 -22.68 -21.65
CA VAL A 714 -13.25 -24.00 -21.07
C VAL A 714 -14.74 -24.12 -20.69
N GLY A 715 -15.26 -25.36 -20.65
CA GLY A 715 -16.62 -25.68 -20.16
C GLY A 715 -17.76 -25.53 -21.18
N GLY A 716 -17.43 -25.21 -22.43
CA GLY A 716 -18.36 -24.90 -23.51
C GLY A 716 -17.58 -24.29 -24.67
N ALA A 717 -18.15 -23.29 -25.33
CA ALA A 717 -17.42 -22.43 -26.27
C ALA A 717 -16.80 -21.18 -25.57
N PRO A 718 -15.86 -20.43 -26.21
CA PRO A 718 -15.07 -19.35 -25.57
C PRO A 718 -15.81 -18.06 -25.12
N ARG A 719 -15.16 -17.19 -24.30
CA ARG A 719 -15.60 -15.90 -23.66
C ARG A 719 -14.40 -15.01 -23.14
N VAL A 720 -14.53 -13.83 -22.43
CA VAL A 720 -13.49 -12.69 -22.40
C VAL A 720 -13.14 -11.97 -21.00
N MET A 721 -11.88 -11.44 -20.68
CA MET A 721 -11.25 -10.96 -19.33
C MET A 721 -10.14 -9.75 -19.30
N VAL A 722 -9.17 -9.53 -18.30
CA VAL A 722 -8.26 -8.25 -18.09
C VAL A 722 -6.72 -8.20 -17.49
N GLY A 723 -5.59 -7.57 -18.06
CA GLY A 723 -4.17 -7.23 -17.49
C GLY A 723 -2.94 -6.47 -18.30
N PRO A 724 -1.79 -5.87 -17.74
CA PRO A 724 -0.91 -4.66 -18.24
C PRO A 724 0.70 -4.66 -18.57
N VAL A 725 1.40 -3.56 -19.16
CA VAL A 725 2.91 -3.40 -19.60
C VAL A 725 3.69 -1.97 -19.85
N ALA A 726 4.87 -1.79 -20.59
CA ALA A 726 5.91 -0.62 -20.59
C ALA A 726 6.79 -0.12 -21.89
N ASN A 727 7.78 0.90 -21.87
CA ASN A 727 8.54 1.59 -23.05
C ASN A 727 9.89 2.52 -22.83
N ALA A 728 10.73 2.98 -23.85
CA ALA A 728 12.00 3.90 -23.81
C ALA A 728 12.44 4.84 -25.08
N TYR A 729 13.73 5.34 -25.36
CA TYR A 729 14.27 6.10 -26.63
C TYR A 729 15.84 6.44 -26.92
N GLU A 730 16.28 6.94 -28.14
CA GLU A 730 17.63 7.51 -28.69
C GLU A 730 17.58 8.66 -29.83
N LEU A 731 18.62 9.44 -30.36
CA LEU A 731 18.47 10.63 -31.36
C LEU A 731 19.70 11.25 -32.23
N THR A 732 19.56 12.29 -33.15
CA THR A 732 20.65 13.01 -33.99
C THR A 732 20.45 14.56 -34.32
N SER A 733 21.49 15.38 -34.66
CA SER A 733 21.34 16.84 -35.08
C SER A 733 22.34 17.40 -36.15
N SER A 734 22.24 18.70 -36.51
CA SER A 734 23.15 19.44 -37.43
C SER A 734 24.35 20.09 -36.73
N VAL A 735 25.49 20.24 -37.44
CA VAL A 735 26.69 20.95 -36.95
C VAL A 735 26.48 22.42 -36.61
N ASP A 736 25.54 23.11 -37.28
CA ASP A 736 25.20 24.51 -37.00
C ASP A 736 24.46 24.66 -35.67
N ARG A 737 23.95 23.55 -35.11
CA ARG A 737 23.16 23.53 -33.87
C ARG A 737 23.39 22.22 -33.10
N ARG A 738 24.49 22.19 -32.35
CA ARG A 738 24.74 21.17 -31.33
C ARG A 738 23.67 21.21 -30.24
N LEU A 739 23.39 20.06 -29.64
CA LEU A 739 22.39 19.91 -28.57
C LEU A 739 23.06 19.94 -27.19
N ASP A 740 22.43 20.62 -26.25
CA ASP A 740 22.60 20.40 -24.80
C ASP A 740 21.49 19.48 -24.27
N ASP A 741 21.58 19.03 -23.02
CA ASP A 741 20.62 18.11 -22.38
C ASP A 741 19.18 18.65 -22.43
N ALA A 742 19.01 19.97 -22.30
CA ALA A 742 17.71 20.62 -22.30
C ALA A 742 17.14 20.77 -23.72
N ALA A 743 17.98 20.88 -24.75
CA ALA A 743 17.59 20.77 -26.15
C ALA A 743 17.20 19.33 -26.49
N ALA A 744 17.97 18.34 -26.01
CA ALA A 744 17.72 16.92 -26.22
C ALA A 744 16.50 16.39 -25.47
N GLU A 745 16.17 16.87 -24.26
CA GLU A 745 14.91 16.50 -23.60
C GLU A 745 13.69 16.90 -24.46
N ARG A 746 13.79 18.04 -25.14
CA ARG A 746 12.74 18.59 -26.02
C ARG A 746 12.81 18.10 -27.47
N ALA A 747 13.82 17.30 -27.83
CA ALA A 747 13.97 16.74 -29.17
C ALA A 747 12.86 15.72 -29.48
N ALA A 748 12.39 15.71 -30.73
CA ALA A 748 11.22 14.94 -31.17
C ALA A 748 11.59 13.67 -31.98
N ASP A 749 12.82 13.60 -32.47
CA ASP A 749 13.42 12.55 -33.30
C ASP A 749 13.90 11.33 -32.49
N LYS A 750 13.20 11.05 -31.39
CA LYS A 750 13.54 10.06 -30.38
C LYS A 750 13.13 8.64 -30.79
N GLN A 751 14.07 7.75 -31.10
CA GLN A 751 13.82 6.42 -31.66
C GLN A 751 13.88 5.31 -30.58
N ALA A 752 12.98 4.33 -30.63
CA ALA A 752 12.80 3.36 -29.53
C ALA A 752 12.31 1.96 -29.99
N PRO A 753 12.89 1.35 -31.04
CA PRO A 753 12.26 0.25 -31.78
C PRO A 753 11.86 -1.00 -30.95
N TRP A 754 12.52 -1.25 -29.82
CA TRP A 754 12.31 -2.44 -28.98
C TRP A 754 10.95 -2.49 -28.24
N SER A 755 10.23 -1.38 -28.08
CA SER A 755 8.99 -1.34 -27.28
C SER A 755 7.71 -1.75 -28.03
N ALA A 756 7.75 -1.83 -29.36
CA ALA A 756 6.55 -1.85 -30.22
C ALA A 756 5.70 -3.13 -30.20
N SER A 757 6.08 -4.16 -29.44
CA SER A 757 5.57 -5.54 -29.64
C SER A 757 4.24 -5.88 -28.96
N HIS A 758 3.81 -5.10 -27.95
CA HIS A 758 2.76 -5.49 -27.01
C HIS A 758 1.99 -4.33 -26.33
N VAL A 759 2.46 -3.08 -26.47
CA VAL A 759 1.76 -1.87 -26.03
C VAL A 759 0.77 -1.39 -27.10
N VAL A 760 -0.47 -1.07 -26.70
CA VAL A 760 -1.42 -0.32 -27.54
C VAL A 760 -1.57 1.10 -26.99
N SER A 761 -1.11 2.10 -27.74
CA SER A 761 -1.32 3.51 -27.39
C SER A 761 -2.79 3.90 -27.47
N ARG A 762 -3.28 4.71 -26.52
CA ARG A 762 -4.55 5.43 -26.65
C ARG A 762 -4.68 6.13 -28.02
N PRO A 763 -5.81 5.99 -28.75
CA PRO A 763 -6.05 6.75 -29.98
C PRO A 763 -6.11 8.26 -29.74
N PRO A 764 -5.76 9.11 -30.73
CA PRO A 764 -5.99 10.55 -30.63
C PRO A 764 -7.49 10.86 -30.50
N GLU A 765 -7.91 11.43 -29.36
CA GLU A 765 -9.31 11.78 -29.10
C GLU A 765 -9.68 13.14 -29.72
N PRO A 766 -10.63 13.20 -30.67
CA PRO A 766 -11.14 14.47 -31.18
C PRO A 766 -12.13 15.08 -30.19
N ARG A 767 -11.96 16.37 -29.86
CA ARG A 767 -12.82 17.09 -28.93
C ARG A 767 -14.18 17.41 -29.54
N VAL A 768 -15.16 16.55 -29.24
CA VAL A 768 -16.55 16.61 -29.72
C VAL A 768 -17.48 16.25 -28.57
N GLY A 769 -18.51 17.07 -28.35
CA GLY A 769 -19.65 16.77 -27.50
C GLY A 769 -20.93 16.56 -28.33
N VAL A 770 -21.89 15.83 -27.79
CA VAL A 770 -23.24 15.69 -28.35
C VAL A 770 -24.30 15.85 -27.27
N ARG A 771 -25.43 16.46 -27.62
CA ARG A 771 -26.63 16.65 -26.80
C ARG A 771 -27.86 16.24 -27.61
N VAL A 772 -28.59 15.24 -27.14
CA VAL A 772 -29.93 14.90 -27.66
C VAL A 772 -30.97 15.64 -26.84
N ASN A 773 -32.02 16.16 -27.51
CA ASN A 773 -33.22 16.68 -26.86
C ASN A 773 -34.38 15.69 -27.07
N LEU A 774 -35.01 15.26 -25.98
CA LEU A 774 -36.04 14.21 -25.92
C LEU A 774 -37.41 14.73 -25.45
N SER A 775 -37.59 16.05 -25.34
CA SER A 775 -38.81 16.72 -24.87
C SER A 775 -40.06 16.55 -25.76
N GLN A 776 -39.97 15.80 -26.85
CA GLN A 776 -41.08 15.55 -27.79
C GLN A 776 -41.41 14.06 -27.84
N GLN A 777 -42.61 13.66 -27.40
CA GLN A 777 -43.04 12.24 -27.38
C GLN A 777 -43.05 11.57 -28.76
N ARG A 778 -43.21 12.35 -29.85
CA ARG A 778 -43.16 11.84 -31.24
C ARG A 778 -42.12 12.57 -32.06
N ALA A 779 -41.31 11.80 -32.78
CA ALA A 779 -40.29 12.34 -33.67
C ALA A 779 -40.95 12.99 -34.91
N PRO A 780 -40.49 14.20 -35.32
CA PRO A 780 -40.81 14.77 -36.63
C PRO A 780 -40.50 13.80 -37.78
N ALA A 781 -41.12 13.99 -38.94
CA ALA A 781 -40.92 13.13 -40.12
C ALA A 781 -39.45 13.05 -40.63
N ARG A 782 -38.60 13.99 -40.18
CA ARG A 782 -37.15 14.02 -40.45
C ARG A 782 -36.27 13.24 -39.45
N GLY A 783 -36.83 12.78 -38.32
CA GLY A 783 -36.12 12.07 -37.26
C GLY A 783 -36.04 12.87 -35.94
N VAL A 784 -35.22 12.39 -35.01
CA VAL A 784 -34.88 13.06 -33.74
C VAL A 784 -33.69 14.00 -33.96
N GLU A 785 -33.65 15.13 -33.26
CA GLU A 785 -32.54 16.10 -33.34
C GLU A 785 -31.44 15.77 -32.33
N VAL A 786 -30.19 15.77 -32.81
CA VAL A 786 -28.99 15.72 -31.96
C VAL A 786 -28.10 16.91 -32.30
N VAL A 787 -27.84 17.76 -31.32
CA VAL A 787 -26.89 18.87 -31.44
C VAL A 787 -25.49 18.32 -31.21
N VAL A 788 -24.60 18.47 -32.19
CA VAL A 788 -23.18 18.10 -32.08
C VAL A 788 -22.37 19.38 -31.91
N GLN A 789 -21.59 19.48 -30.83
CA GLN A 789 -20.70 20.60 -30.56
C GLN A 789 -19.25 20.16 -30.79
N ALA A 790 -18.52 20.79 -31.71
CA ALA A 790 -17.12 20.44 -32.00
C ALA A 790 -16.23 21.70 -32.03
N ILE A 791 -15.02 21.60 -31.49
CA ILE A 791 -14.06 22.73 -31.48
C ILE A 791 -13.18 22.79 -32.76
N ALA A 792 -13.28 21.77 -33.60
CA ALA A 792 -12.58 21.64 -34.87
C ALA A 792 -13.50 20.86 -35.83
N ALA A 793 -13.53 21.23 -37.11
CA ALA A 793 -14.42 20.58 -38.07
C ALA A 793 -14.08 19.08 -38.21
N GLN A 794 -15.05 18.20 -37.94
CA GLN A 794 -14.87 16.75 -37.99
C GLN A 794 -15.66 16.13 -39.15
N LYS A 795 -15.01 15.23 -39.90
CA LYS A 795 -15.65 14.46 -40.97
C LYS A 795 -16.03 13.07 -40.46
N GLY A 796 -17.24 12.62 -40.77
CA GLY A 796 -17.70 11.28 -40.42
C GLY A 796 -18.03 11.10 -38.93
N VAL A 797 -18.48 12.17 -38.25
CA VAL A 797 -19.04 12.07 -36.90
C VAL A 797 -20.32 11.25 -36.99
N ARG A 798 -20.30 10.07 -36.37
CA ARG A 798 -21.44 9.16 -36.32
C ARG A 798 -22.12 9.26 -34.97
N VAL A 799 -23.41 9.57 -35.01
CA VAL A 799 -24.29 9.66 -33.85
C VAL A 799 -25.26 8.49 -33.90
N GLU A 800 -25.41 7.76 -32.80
CA GLU A 800 -26.32 6.63 -32.67
C GLU A 800 -27.24 6.85 -31.46
N LEU A 801 -28.55 6.69 -31.66
CA LEU A 801 -29.56 6.69 -30.61
C LEU A 801 -29.71 5.28 -30.04
N LEU A 802 -29.83 5.16 -28.72
CA LEU A 802 -29.83 3.89 -28.00
C LEU A 802 -31.10 3.69 -27.15
N ASP A 803 -31.55 2.44 -26.99
CA ASP A 803 -32.45 2.02 -25.91
C ASP A 803 -31.66 1.73 -24.61
N HIS A 804 -32.35 1.44 -23.49
CA HIS A 804 -31.70 0.98 -22.25
C HIS A 804 -30.77 -0.23 -22.44
N HIS A 805 -31.09 -1.14 -23.38
CA HIS A 805 -30.24 -2.27 -23.74
C HIS A 805 -29.04 -1.89 -24.65
N ARG A 806 -28.79 -0.58 -24.86
CA ARG A 806 -27.69 0.00 -25.66
C ARG A 806 -27.71 -0.40 -27.15
N ARG A 807 -28.87 -0.84 -27.67
CA ARG A 807 -29.05 -1.22 -29.07
C ARG A 807 -29.30 0.03 -29.91
N VAL A 808 -28.71 0.07 -31.11
CA VAL A 808 -28.85 1.23 -32.01
C VAL A 808 -30.27 1.25 -32.61
N LEU A 809 -31.07 2.22 -32.16
CA LEU A 809 -32.43 2.50 -32.63
C LEU A 809 -32.47 3.31 -33.93
N GLY A 810 -31.39 4.03 -34.20
CA GLY A 810 -31.22 4.92 -35.32
C GLY A 810 -29.82 5.52 -35.31
N GLY A 811 -29.31 5.93 -36.47
CA GLY A 811 -28.01 6.57 -36.56
C GLY A 811 -27.85 7.44 -37.80
N ALA A 812 -27.05 8.49 -37.66
CA ALA A 812 -26.64 9.37 -38.75
C ALA A 812 -25.12 9.50 -38.77
N THR A 813 -24.56 9.90 -39.91
CA THR A 813 -23.14 10.20 -40.05
C THR A 813 -22.98 11.46 -40.87
N SER A 814 -22.37 12.48 -40.27
CA SER A 814 -22.29 13.83 -40.82
C SER A 814 -20.86 14.36 -40.79
N ALA A 815 -20.59 15.37 -41.62
CA ALA A 815 -19.54 16.33 -41.30
C ALA A 815 -20.15 17.40 -40.37
N VAL A 816 -19.39 17.84 -39.37
CA VAL A 816 -19.81 18.91 -38.44
C VAL A 816 -18.79 20.04 -38.46
N GLY A 817 -19.29 21.27 -38.27
CA GLY A 817 -18.46 22.48 -38.29
C GLY A 817 -17.66 22.68 -37.01
N ILE A 818 -17.15 23.91 -36.84
CA ILE A 818 -16.75 24.42 -35.53
C ILE A 818 -17.97 25.09 -34.91
N GLY A 819 -18.24 24.84 -33.63
CA GLY A 819 -19.48 25.25 -32.95
C GLY A 819 -20.52 24.12 -32.93
N GLU A 820 -21.80 24.49 -32.84
CA GLU A 820 -22.92 23.53 -32.84
C GLU A 820 -23.37 23.17 -34.27
N THR A 821 -23.84 21.95 -34.47
CA THR A 821 -24.40 21.44 -35.73
C THR A 821 -25.54 20.46 -35.44
N SER A 822 -26.77 20.79 -35.84
CA SER A 822 -27.92 19.88 -35.73
C SER A 822 -27.81 18.71 -36.71
N VAL A 823 -27.83 17.49 -36.19
CA VAL A 823 -27.83 16.24 -36.94
C VAL A 823 -29.17 15.53 -36.71
N TRP A 824 -29.92 15.32 -37.79
CA TRP A 824 -31.22 14.64 -37.75
C TRP A 824 -31.05 13.13 -37.91
N VAL A 825 -31.35 12.38 -36.85
CA VAL A 825 -31.21 10.93 -36.79
C VAL A 825 -32.56 10.26 -37.04
N LYS A 826 -32.64 9.46 -38.12
CA LYS A 826 -33.79 8.59 -38.37
C LYS A 826 -33.78 7.45 -37.35
N GLY A 827 -34.80 7.42 -36.49
CA GLY A 827 -35.01 6.41 -35.45
C GLY A 827 -36.51 6.08 -35.29
N PRO A 828 -36.95 5.56 -34.13
CA PRO A 828 -38.36 5.26 -33.88
C PRO A 828 -39.23 6.53 -33.93
N ARG A 829 -40.50 6.37 -34.34
CA ARG A 829 -41.49 7.48 -34.33
C ARG A 829 -41.90 7.89 -32.91
N ASP A 830 -41.76 6.96 -31.99
CA ASP A 830 -41.95 7.09 -30.55
C ASP A 830 -40.58 7.36 -29.92
N VAL A 831 -40.45 8.49 -29.24
CA VAL A 831 -39.16 9.01 -28.73
C VAL A 831 -38.89 8.53 -27.31
N GLU A 832 -39.91 8.08 -26.57
CA GLU A 832 -39.76 7.58 -25.19
C GLU A 832 -38.87 6.32 -25.14
N ARG A 833 -38.75 5.63 -26.28
CA ARG A 833 -37.82 4.52 -26.49
C ARG A 833 -36.34 4.90 -26.56
N VAL A 834 -36.01 6.18 -26.70
CA VAL A 834 -34.62 6.67 -26.81
C VAL A 834 -34.14 7.08 -25.42
N GLU A 835 -33.15 6.37 -24.90
CA GLU A 835 -32.67 6.49 -23.53
C GLU A 835 -31.16 6.78 -23.44
N GLY A 836 -30.43 6.63 -24.55
CA GLY A 836 -29.01 6.94 -24.64
C GLY A 836 -28.57 7.49 -25.99
N VAL A 837 -27.37 8.06 -26.01
CA VAL A 837 -26.66 8.50 -27.21
C VAL A 837 -25.23 7.97 -27.21
N ARG A 838 -24.74 7.60 -28.39
CA ARG A 838 -23.32 7.31 -28.63
C ARG A 838 -22.79 8.24 -29.71
N VAL A 839 -21.65 8.86 -29.45
CA VAL A 839 -20.85 9.59 -30.44
C VAL A 839 -19.62 8.78 -30.83
N ARG A 840 -19.33 8.72 -32.12
CA ARG A 840 -18.17 8.04 -32.71
C ARG A 840 -17.46 8.93 -33.72
N VAL A 841 -16.15 9.00 -33.61
CA VAL A 841 -15.28 9.72 -34.56
C VAL A 841 -14.00 8.90 -34.75
N GLY A 842 -13.86 8.27 -35.92
CA GLY A 842 -12.85 7.23 -36.12
C GLY A 842 -13.10 6.03 -35.19
N GLU A 843 -12.07 5.60 -34.44
CA GLU A 843 -12.21 4.56 -33.41
C GLU A 843 -12.54 5.12 -32.01
N ALA A 844 -12.53 6.46 -31.82
CA ALA A 844 -12.91 7.08 -30.56
C ALA A 844 -14.44 7.01 -30.37
N THR A 845 -14.89 6.57 -29.18
CA THR A 845 -16.32 6.36 -28.86
C THR A 845 -16.63 6.84 -27.44
N ALA A 846 -17.72 7.60 -27.27
CA ALA A 846 -18.28 7.96 -25.97
C ALA A 846 -19.80 7.69 -25.95
N GLU A 847 -20.34 7.41 -24.76
CA GLU A 847 -21.77 7.13 -24.52
C GLU A 847 -22.30 8.01 -23.38
N GLY A 848 -23.59 8.34 -23.47
CA GLY A 848 -24.35 9.03 -22.42
C GLY A 848 -25.76 8.47 -22.35
N PHE A 849 -26.34 8.43 -21.14
CA PHE A 849 -27.67 7.88 -20.88
C PHE A 849 -28.49 8.82 -19.99
N ARG A 850 -29.82 8.72 -20.13
CA ARG A 850 -30.80 9.55 -19.43
C ARG A 850 -30.76 9.31 -17.91
N ALA A 851 -30.27 10.30 -17.16
CA ALA A 851 -30.27 10.29 -15.70
C ALA A 851 -31.59 10.86 -15.16
N GLY A 852 -32.53 9.99 -14.80
CA GLY A 852 -33.85 10.41 -14.28
C GLY A 852 -34.72 11.12 -15.34
N PRO A 853 -35.66 11.98 -14.94
CA PRO A 853 -36.63 12.62 -15.86
C PRO A 853 -36.03 13.78 -16.70
N SER A 854 -34.75 13.72 -17.04
CA SER A 854 -34.09 14.73 -17.88
C SER A 854 -34.59 14.67 -19.33
N ASP A 855 -34.93 15.81 -19.94
CA ASP A 855 -35.21 15.91 -21.37
C ASP A 855 -33.95 15.98 -22.24
N THR A 856 -32.76 15.94 -21.64
CA THR A 856 -31.48 15.92 -22.37
C THR A 856 -30.60 14.74 -22.00
N VAL A 857 -29.84 14.26 -22.99
CA VAL A 857 -28.79 13.23 -22.84
C VAL A 857 -27.52 13.71 -23.54
N GLU A 858 -26.38 13.65 -22.83
CA GLU A 858 -25.12 14.23 -23.30
C GLU A 858 -23.96 13.21 -23.26
N ALA A 859 -23.03 13.30 -24.22
CA ALA A 859 -21.80 12.49 -24.26
C ALA A 859 -20.65 13.29 -24.91
N SER A 860 -19.40 13.09 -24.49
CA SER A 860 -18.24 13.81 -25.04
C SER A 860 -16.95 12.98 -25.15
N LEU A 861 -16.08 13.41 -26.07
CA LEU A 861 -14.73 12.90 -26.32
C LEU A 861 -13.69 14.00 -26.04
N GLY A 862 -12.52 13.64 -25.51
CA GLY A 862 -11.40 14.58 -25.30
C GLY A 862 -11.57 15.64 -24.20
N GLY A 863 -12.60 15.52 -23.35
CA GLY A 863 -12.86 16.39 -22.18
C GLY A 863 -14.35 16.56 -21.86
N PRO A 864 -14.69 17.23 -20.74
CA PRO A 864 -16.06 17.69 -20.48
C PRO A 864 -16.48 18.75 -21.51
N MET A 865 -17.78 18.86 -21.78
CA MET A 865 -18.27 19.92 -22.68
C MET A 865 -18.08 21.30 -22.07
N VAL A 866 -17.57 22.24 -22.87
CA VAL A 866 -17.54 23.66 -22.49
C VAL A 866 -18.95 24.21 -22.66
N SER A 867 -19.61 24.48 -21.53
CA SER A 867 -20.94 25.09 -21.50
C SER A 867 -20.90 26.45 -22.19
N ALA A 868 -21.63 26.59 -23.30
CA ALA A 868 -21.88 27.87 -23.95
C ALA A 868 -22.91 28.66 -23.12
N GLY A 869 -22.44 29.29 -22.05
CA GLY A 869 -23.10 30.48 -21.51
C GLY A 869 -22.87 31.68 -22.44
N PRO A 870 -23.76 32.69 -22.41
CA PRO A 870 -23.59 33.94 -23.16
C PRO A 870 -22.45 34.81 -22.61
#